data_AF-A0A3C1RYY7-F1
#
_entry.id   AF-A0A3C1RYY7-F1
#
_cell.length_a   1.000
_cell.length_b   1.000
_cell.length_c   1.000
_cell.angle_alpha   90.00
_cell.angle_beta   90.00
_cell.angle_gamma   90.00
#
_symmetry.space_group_name_H-M   'P 1'
#
loop_
_entity.id
_entity.type
_entity.pdbx_description
1 polymer ?
#
loop_
_entity_poly.entity_id
_entity_poly.type
_entity_poly.pdbx_seq_one_letter_code
_entity_poly.pdbx_strand_id
1 'polypeptide(L)'
;MIVKIIRYEISKRIQHWSTFLFIAIMIFQGIWYAKGSFDYYVNEGLLINSPAVFYKCLETGGMLMIIIIAIVTGSSLYKDIQYKTGQWIYTLPINEKSFYLGRFGAAFIYNICIAMGYLIGMILVPYSGIGESFRFGPTPFGQLIHGFLLFTIPNVFLLTSVFFVALVFTRKMSVGYLSVFLIAMAFIIMQTSSETGGITTLLSLLDPFGYVATEEVILSLPIDQRNSASIPLTGNLLSNRIIWLSLGVVLAILSYFRFNFKRFSATASSSKKTIAQKKSVMEVFVKKNPLLPKLSFTTSDYLKKLWFLSRLELNNIVRPTSFKIILGIVLLMIILQNLFWNASYDIGPTVPLTYTMTSFRLAFGFFILIIIMIWAGEIFFKDKVVKIHPIMDTLPTPIWVTQLSRFIAMIGMSFLLALSFTVIGMVIQILQGNLALIELDLYIYDNLGYNWGWLSYVLWIALVFFLSGVTGNRFLTHVLSIGLFFFMILSFELGLAEQSIFAYAGTPGLEDYSEISGYGIWYTSAIWYFLMWFALAIVFVLLGIYFWQRGTDRQWKQKLTFRDKQLSLGGKLTSLLALIVFFMVQSFIIKQVDVSDSFQLHSEKEEEQAAYEKQYGYLKYKAQPKYEHIDLVFDFYPKQRKAIYSAQISLINNSKKPVDTLFCNYKSSVSIGQLQVNGKNVKVLFVDEKQDIIAYQLPKKMAPEARILVDLKATKAYKGFTQSGEEPQADIMYNGSFGNIHEFLPVLGYDPKKELKENRSRLDQNLPLLKSRMAKTTDINQRNQNIYASDGNFVTGKITISTSANQVPIAPGKMIREWKENNRTYRTYSIAKHAPFNWCLGSGNYKEYSSKNQETKKPR
;
A
#
# COMPACT_ATOMS: atom_id res chain seq x y z
N MET A 1 10.84 29.51 -38.64
CA MET A 1 9.51 29.72 -38.01
C MET A 1 9.20 28.66 -36.94
N ILE A 2 9.28 27.37 -37.26
CA ILE A 2 9.09 26.23 -36.33
C ILE A 2 9.89 26.41 -35.03
N VAL A 3 11.20 26.69 -35.13
CA VAL A 3 12.08 26.92 -33.96
C VAL A 3 11.60 28.07 -33.05
N LYS A 4 11.02 29.14 -33.63
CA LYS A 4 10.49 30.27 -32.84
C LYS A 4 9.26 29.84 -32.03
N ILE A 5 8.38 29.02 -32.62
CA ILE A 5 7.20 28.47 -31.95
C ILE A 5 7.63 27.52 -30.83
N ILE A 6 8.60 26.64 -31.09
CA ILE A 6 9.16 25.73 -30.09
C ILE A 6 9.74 26.52 -28.92
N ARG A 7 10.62 27.49 -29.19
CA ARG A 7 11.25 28.31 -28.17
C ARG A 7 10.22 29.06 -27.32
N TYR A 8 9.18 29.62 -27.94
CA TYR A 8 8.11 30.32 -27.24
C TYR A 8 7.27 29.41 -26.34
N GLU A 9 6.87 28.23 -26.83
CA GLU A 9 6.10 27.28 -26.04
C GLU A 9 6.92 26.72 -24.86
N ILE A 10 8.19 26.39 -25.09
CA ILE A 10 9.08 25.86 -24.05
C ILE A 10 9.37 26.93 -23.00
N SER A 11 9.71 28.16 -23.39
CA SER A 11 10.03 29.22 -22.42
C SER A 11 8.86 29.53 -21.50
N LYS A 12 7.64 29.60 -22.05
CA LYS A 12 6.42 29.81 -21.27
C LYS A 12 6.15 28.68 -20.28
N ARG A 13 6.44 27.43 -20.65
CA ARG A 13 6.16 26.26 -19.82
C ARG A 13 7.22 26.05 -18.74
N ILE A 14 8.51 26.16 -19.05
CA ILE A 14 9.59 25.96 -18.08
C ILE A 14 9.47 26.94 -16.91
N GLN A 15 9.01 28.17 -17.15
CA GLN A 15 8.78 29.17 -16.10
C GLN A 15 7.55 28.88 -15.23
N HIS A 16 6.68 27.97 -15.64
CA HIS A 16 5.48 27.61 -14.87
C HIS A 16 5.83 26.60 -13.77
N TRP A 17 5.37 26.88 -12.53
CA TRP A 17 5.67 26.07 -11.34
C TRP A 17 5.34 24.57 -11.50
N SER A 18 4.30 24.24 -12.29
CA SER A 18 3.91 22.86 -12.55
C SER A 18 5.01 22.03 -13.23
N THR A 19 5.92 22.67 -13.98
CA THR A 19 7.07 21.97 -14.60
C THR A 19 8.00 21.42 -13.53
N PHE A 20 8.33 22.23 -12.53
CA PHE A 20 9.15 21.81 -11.40
C PHE A 20 8.47 20.72 -10.59
N LEU A 21 7.15 20.83 -10.40
CA LEU A 21 6.38 19.76 -9.75
C LEU A 21 6.46 18.44 -10.54
N PHE A 22 6.25 18.46 -11.87
CA PHE A 22 6.33 17.25 -12.68
C PHE A 22 7.74 16.64 -12.67
N ILE A 23 8.78 17.46 -12.75
CA ILE A 23 10.17 16.97 -12.64
C ILE A 23 10.42 16.36 -11.27
N ALA A 24 9.98 16.99 -10.17
CA ALA A 24 10.12 16.47 -8.82
C ALA A 24 9.39 15.13 -8.64
N ILE A 25 8.16 15.02 -9.16
CA ILE A 25 7.40 13.75 -9.17
C ILE A 25 8.16 12.68 -9.95
N MET A 26 8.72 13.00 -11.12
CA MET A 26 9.50 12.03 -11.90
C MET A 26 10.80 11.63 -11.20
N ILE A 27 11.48 12.54 -10.51
CA ILE A 27 12.66 12.22 -9.69
C ILE A 27 12.27 11.23 -8.58
N PHE A 28 11.21 11.53 -7.84
CA PHE A 28 10.70 10.65 -6.79
C PHE A 28 10.32 9.28 -7.35
N GLN A 29 9.63 9.24 -8.49
CA GLN A 29 9.30 7.98 -9.17
C GLN A 29 10.55 7.22 -9.61
N GLY A 30 11.58 7.89 -10.13
CA GLY A 30 12.84 7.24 -10.52
C GLY A 30 13.54 6.57 -9.34
N ILE A 31 13.50 7.20 -8.17
CA ILE A 31 14.04 6.64 -6.92
C ILE A 31 13.21 5.44 -6.48
N TRP A 32 11.89 5.61 -6.36
CA TRP A 32 10.97 4.60 -5.85
C TRP A 32 10.90 3.35 -6.74
N TYR A 33 10.80 3.53 -8.06
CA TYR A 33 10.72 2.40 -9.00
C TYR A 33 12.02 1.63 -9.10
N ALA A 34 13.18 2.25 -8.88
CA ALA A 34 14.44 1.51 -8.83
C ALA A 34 14.47 0.54 -7.63
N LYS A 35 13.98 0.97 -6.46
CA LYS A 35 13.78 0.09 -5.29
C LYS A 35 12.79 -1.03 -5.62
N GLY A 36 11.58 -0.68 -6.06
CA GLY A 36 10.54 -1.66 -6.34
C GLY A 36 10.92 -2.67 -7.44
N SER A 37 11.64 -2.23 -8.48
CA SER A 37 12.14 -3.14 -9.51
C SER A 37 13.27 -4.02 -8.98
N PHE A 38 14.09 -3.53 -8.07
CA PHE A 38 15.11 -4.32 -7.39
C PHE A 38 14.52 -5.40 -6.49
N ASP A 39 13.38 -5.14 -5.84
CA ASP A 39 12.74 -6.08 -4.91
C ASP A 39 12.42 -7.45 -5.57
N TYR A 40 12.11 -7.46 -6.87
CA TYR A 40 11.94 -8.69 -7.65
C TYR A 40 13.22 -9.53 -7.78
N TYR A 41 14.39 -8.91 -7.65
CA TYR A 41 15.70 -9.51 -7.89
C TYR A 41 16.57 -9.61 -6.62
N VAL A 42 16.01 -9.30 -5.44
CA VAL A 42 16.73 -9.23 -4.16
C VAL A 42 17.55 -10.49 -3.86
N ASN A 43 17.05 -11.66 -4.27
CA ASN A 43 17.67 -12.95 -4.00
C ASN A 43 18.66 -13.42 -5.08
N GLU A 44 18.81 -12.68 -6.18
CA GLU A 44 19.63 -13.08 -7.34
C GLU A 44 21.05 -12.49 -7.33
N GLY A 45 21.43 -11.72 -6.29
CA GLY A 45 22.75 -11.07 -6.22
C GLY A 45 22.93 -9.89 -7.19
N LEU A 46 21.81 -9.31 -7.65
CA LEU A 46 21.79 -8.09 -8.44
C LEU A 46 22.09 -6.87 -7.55
N LEU A 47 22.63 -5.81 -8.17
CA LEU A 47 22.81 -4.51 -7.54
C LEU A 47 21.57 -3.64 -7.79
N ILE A 48 21.25 -2.74 -6.85
CA ILE A 48 20.08 -1.84 -6.96
C ILE A 48 20.22 -0.91 -8.17
N ASN A 49 21.44 -0.43 -8.43
CA ASN A 49 21.76 0.41 -9.58
C ASN A 49 22.33 -0.39 -10.76
N SER A 50 22.00 -1.68 -10.86
CA SER A 50 22.41 -2.50 -12.00
C SER A 50 21.73 -2.02 -13.30
N PRO A 51 22.38 -2.15 -14.47
CA PRO A 51 21.77 -1.90 -15.76
C PRO A 51 20.44 -2.62 -15.95
N ALA A 52 20.32 -3.90 -15.55
CA ALA A 52 19.08 -4.65 -15.66
C ALA A 52 17.91 -3.97 -14.94
N VAL A 53 18.09 -3.56 -13.68
CA VAL A 53 17.08 -2.82 -12.91
C VAL A 53 16.72 -1.50 -13.60
N PHE A 54 17.71 -0.76 -14.09
CA PHE A 54 17.45 0.51 -14.78
C PHE A 54 16.74 0.37 -16.13
N TYR A 55 17.01 -0.69 -16.89
CA TYR A 55 16.24 -0.98 -18.11
C TYR A 55 14.78 -1.29 -17.80
N LYS A 56 14.50 -2.10 -16.76
CA LYS A 56 13.12 -2.36 -16.27
C LYS A 56 12.41 -1.08 -15.78
N CYS A 57 13.15 -0.17 -15.16
CA CYS A 57 12.62 1.16 -14.81
C CYS A 57 12.27 1.98 -16.07
N LEU A 58 13.19 2.07 -17.03
CA LEU A 58 13.05 2.93 -18.21
C LEU A 58 11.92 2.49 -19.16
N GLU A 59 11.69 1.20 -19.33
CA GLU A 59 10.53 0.70 -20.09
C GLU A 59 9.20 1.05 -19.40
N THR A 60 9.11 0.84 -18.09
CA THR A 60 7.91 1.13 -17.28
C THR A 60 7.67 2.64 -17.18
N GLY A 61 8.73 3.45 -17.28
CA GLY A 61 8.67 4.91 -17.34
C GLY A 61 7.76 5.44 -18.46
N GLY A 62 7.59 4.69 -19.55
CA GLY A 62 6.63 5.01 -20.60
C GLY A 62 5.19 5.08 -20.10
N MET A 63 4.79 4.12 -19.26
CA MET A 63 3.47 4.08 -18.63
C MET A 63 3.29 5.24 -17.64
N LEU A 64 4.30 5.52 -16.81
CA LEU A 64 4.25 6.61 -15.83
C LEU A 64 4.06 7.98 -16.48
N MET A 65 4.68 8.18 -17.64
CA MET A 65 4.59 9.42 -18.39
C MET A 65 3.22 9.66 -19.06
N ILE A 66 2.31 8.69 -19.11
CA ILE A 66 1.02 8.81 -19.81
C ILE A 66 0.20 9.99 -19.32
N ILE A 67 0.06 10.15 -18.00
CA ILE A 67 -0.74 11.23 -17.40
C ILE A 67 -0.12 12.60 -17.71
N ILE A 68 1.21 12.69 -17.60
CA ILE A 68 1.95 13.91 -17.89
C ILE A 68 1.83 14.27 -19.37
N ILE A 69 2.09 13.32 -20.26
CA ILE A 69 1.99 13.50 -21.72
C ILE A 69 0.56 13.92 -22.09
N ALA A 70 -0.46 13.31 -21.50
CA ALA A 70 -1.85 13.69 -21.69
C ALA A 70 -2.11 15.17 -21.34
N ILE A 71 -1.66 15.64 -20.18
CA ILE A 71 -1.86 17.02 -19.71
C ILE A 71 -1.08 18.02 -20.56
N VAL A 72 0.20 17.73 -20.81
CA VAL A 72 1.12 18.60 -21.55
C VAL A 72 0.70 18.70 -23.01
N THR A 73 0.51 17.57 -23.67
CA THR A 73 0.22 17.50 -25.09
C THR A 73 -1.16 18.07 -25.39
N GLY A 74 -2.15 17.75 -24.54
CA GLY A 74 -3.48 18.34 -24.63
C GLY A 74 -3.45 19.86 -24.53
N SER A 75 -2.75 20.40 -23.53
CA SER A 75 -2.62 21.86 -23.40
C SER A 75 -1.79 22.50 -24.52
N SER A 76 -0.96 21.77 -25.25
CA SER A 76 -0.18 22.33 -26.37
C SER A 76 -1.10 22.74 -27.51
N LEU A 77 -1.91 21.83 -28.04
CA LEU A 77 -2.72 22.12 -29.23
C LEU A 77 -4.16 22.56 -28.90
N TYR A 78 -4.74 22.09 -27.79
CA TYR A 78 -6.15 22.37 -27.45
C TYR A 78 -6.38 23.69 -26.72
N LYS A 79 -5.36 24.28 -26.07
CA LYS A 79 -5.51 25.52 -25.29
C LYS A 79 -6.15 26.66 -26.10
N ASP A 80 -5.85 26.72 -27.40
CA ASP A 80 -6.32 27.79 -28.27
C ASP A 80 -7.83 27.66 -28.56
N ILE A 81 -8.37 26.43 -28.55
CA ILE A 81 -9.81 26.17 -28.59
C ILE A 81 -10.44 26.46 -27.22
N GLN A 82 -9.82 25.96 -26.15
CA GLN A 82 -10.33 26.08 -24.78
C GLN A 82 -10.48 27.54 -24.32
N TYR A 83 -9.47 28.37 -24.59
CA TYR A 83 -9.47 29.79 -24.24
C TYR A 83 -10.07 30.68 -25.33
N LYS A 84 -10.62 30.11 -26.40
CA LYS A 84 -11.21 30.84 -27.55
C LYS A 84 -10.23 31.82 -28.23
N THR A 85 -8.93 31.60 -28.10
CA THR A 85 -7.88 32.42 -28.74
C THR A 85 -7.54 31.95 -30.16
N GLY A 86 -7.97 30.76 -30.56
CA GLY A 86 -7.69 30.18 -31.88
C GLY A 86 -8.16 31.05 -33.04
N GLN A 87 -9.29 31.76 -32.90
CA GLN A 87 -9.78 32.69 -33.94
C GLN A 87 -8.82 33.84 -34.22
N TRP A 88 -8.02 34.25 -33.24
CA TRP A 88 -7.02 35.33 -33.37
C TRP A 88 -5.68 34.80 -33.85
N ILE A 89 -5.27 33.63 -33.34
CA ILE A 89 -3.96 33.05 -33.64
C ILE A 89 -3.93 32.49 -35.07
N TYR A 90 -5.03 31.89 -35.54
CA TYR A 90 -5.09 31.25 -36.85
C TYR A 90 -5.30 32.23 -38.01
N THR A 91 -5.57 33.51 -37.73
CA THR A 91 -5.61 34.59 -38.73
C THR A 91 -4.27 35.29 -38.92
N LEU A 92 -3.27 35.00 -38.07
CA LEU A 92 -1.92 35.51 -38.25
C LEU A 92 -1.29 34.90 -39.53
N PRO A 93 -0.32 35.58 -40.18
CA PRO A 93 0.38 35.08 -41.38
C PRO A 93 1.35 33.95 -41.01
N ILE A 94 0.81 32.86 -40.49
CA ILE A 94 1.51 31.70 -39.95
C ILE A 94 1.14 30.50 -40.81
N ASN A 95 2.14 29.81 -41.37
CA ASN A 95 1.92 28.57 -42.11
C ASN A 95 1.39 27.47 -41.17
N GLU A 96 0.25 26.86 -41.51
CA GLU A 96 -0.44 25.82 -40.74
C GLU A 96 0.47 24.62 -40.39
N LYS A 97 1.29 24.19 -41.35
CA LYS A 97 2.21 23.06 -41.20
C LYS A 97 3.38 23.39 -40.30
N SER A 98 3.93 24.60 -40.44
CA SER A 98 4.96 25.12 -39.52
C SER A 98 4.42 25.29 -38.10
N PHE A 99 3.16 25.70 -37.96
CA PHE A 99 2.49 25.81 -36.67
C PHE A 99 2.33 24.45 -36.00
N TYR A 100 1.81 23.47 -36.74
CA TYR A 100 1.64 22.11 -36.25
C TYR A 100 2.96 21.49 -35.80
N LEU A 101 3.98 21.50 -36.67
CA LEU A 101 5.30 20.95 -36.34
C LEU A 101 5.95 21.66 -35.16
N GLY A 102 5.75 22.98 -35.05
CA GLY A 102 6.20 23.77 -33.89
C GLY A 102 5.53 23.32 -32.58
N ARG A 103 4.21 23.10 -32.58
CA ARG A 103 3.48 22.67 -31.38
C ARG A 103 3.73 21.20 -31.01
N PHE A 104 3.86 20.33 -32.02
CA PHE A 104 4.22 18.93 -31.83
C PHE A 104 5.64 18.81 -31.27
N GLY A 105 6.63 19.44 -31.91
CA GLY A 105 8.02 19.45 -31.46
C GLY A 105 8.17 20.07 -30.06
N ALA A 106 7.44 21.14 -29.76
CA ALA A 106 7.45 21.73 -28.43
C ALA A 106 6.92 20.77 -27.36
N ALA A 107 5.80 20.09 -27.62
CA ALA A 107 5.22 19.11 -26.69
C ALA A 107 6.17 17.93 -26.48
N PHE A 108 6.74 17.40 -27.56
CA PHE A 108 7.69 16.28 -27.52
C PHE A 108 8.95 16.62 -26.72
N ILE A 109 9.63 17.73 -27.05
CA ILE A 109 10.85 18.16 -26.35
C ILE A 109 10.56 18.43 -24.87
N TYR A 110 9.44 19.10 -24.56
CA TYR A 110 9.07 19.39 -23.18
C TYR A 110 8.75 18.10 -22.39
N ASN A 111 8.09 17.10 -23.00
CA ASN A 111 7.88 15.80 -22.37
C ASN A 111 9.21 15.08 -22.12
N ILE A 112 10.19 15.16 -23.02
CA ILE A 112 11.55 14.65 -22.79
C ILE A 112 12.22 15.36 -21.62
N CYS A 113 12.10 16.69 -21.52
CA CYS A 113 12.64 17.45 -20.39
C CYS A 113 12.06 16.99 -19.06
N ILE A 114 10.75 16.68 -19.01
CA ILE A 114 10.14 16.12 -17.79
C ILE A 114 10.63 14.69 -17.53
N ALA A 115 10.71 13.85 -18.57
CA ALA A 115 11.20 12.48 -18.46
C ALA A 115 12.66 12.42 -17.96
N MET A 116 13.46 13.46 -18.19
CA MET A 116 14.80 13.58 -17.63
C MET A 116 14.80 13.56 -16.10
N GLY A 117 13.73 14.03 -15.46
CA GLY A 117 13.55 13.90 -14.01
C GLY A 117 13.61 12.45 -13.54
N TYR A 118 13.06 11.51 -14.33
CA TYR A 118 13.11 10.07 -14.01
C TYR A 118 14.54 9.52 -14.02
N LEU A 119 15.33 9.94 -15.02
CA LEU A 119 16.74 9.57 -15.15
C LEU A 119 17.55 10.15 -13.98
N ILE A 120 17.32 11.42 -13.62
CA ILE A 120 17.93 12.05 -12.45
C ILE A 120 17.56 11.28 -11.18
N GLY A 121 16.29 10.88 -11.02
CA GLY A 121 15.84 10.02 -9.92
C GLY A 121 16.64 8.73 -9.80
N MET A 122 16.82 7.99 -10.91
CA MET A 122 17.60 6.76 -10.95
C MET A 122 19.08 6.97 -10.57
N ILE A 123 19.68 8.08 -11.00
CA ILE A 123 21.05 8.46 -10.60
C ILE A 123 21.12 8.76 -9.09
N LEU A 124 20.05 9.34 -8.53
CA LEU A 124 19.99 9.74 -7.12
C LEU A 124 19.64 8.60 -6.16
N VAL A 125 19.29 7.40 -6.65
CA VAL A 125 18.93 6.25 -5.81
C VAL A 125 19.98 5.97 -4.71
N PRO A 126 21.30 5.91 -4.99
CA PRO A 126 22.30 5.64 -3.94
C PRO A 126 22.35 6.71 -2.84
N TYR A 127 21.86 7.93 -3.12
CA TYR A 127 21.83 9.05 -2.18
C TYR A 127 20.48 9.20 -1.46
N SER A 128 19.47 8.41 -1.85
CA SER A 128 18.13 8.49 -1.27
C SER A 128 18.05 7.92 0.14
N GLY A 129 19.08 7.20 0.60
CA GLY A 129 19.07 6.46 1.86
C GLY A 129 18.32 5.12 1.77
N ILE A 130 17.80 4.77 0.60
CA ILE A 130 17.07 3.53 0.33
C ILE A 130 18.07 2.44 -0.09
N GLY A 131 18.08 1.32 0.63
CA GLY A 131 18.92 0.16 0.32
C GLY A 131 20.29 0.18 1.01
N GLU A 132 20.85 -1.01 1.24
CA GLU A 132 22.14 -1.19 1.91
C GLU A 132 23.30 -0.73 1.01
N SER A 133 24.30 -0.05 1.57
CA SER A 133 25.41 0.56 0.80
C SER A 133 26.20 -0.44 -0.04
N PHE A 134 26.31 -1.70 0.40
CA PHE A 134 27.01 -2.74 -0.34
C PHE A 134 26.25 -3.26 -1.58
N ARG A 135 24.97 -2.91 -1.73
CA ARG A 135 24.13 -3.29 -2.89
C ARG A 135 24.22 -2.30 -4.04
N PHE A 136 25.05 -1.27 -3.91
CA PHE A 136 25.29 -0.28 -4.94
C PHE A 136 26.67 -0.50 -5.58
N GLY A 137 26.69 -0.60 -6.91
CA GLY A 137 27.92 -0.60 -7.71
C GLY A 137 28.24 0.79 -8.29
N PRO A 138 29.22 0.87 -9.20
CA PRO A 138 29.46 2.08 -9.99
C PRO A 138 28.24 2.46 -10.81
N THR A 139 27.91 3.76 -10.87
CA THR A 139 26.75 4.24 -11.64
C THR A 139 26.91 3.97 -13.14
N PRO A 140 26.02 3.18 -13.76
CA PRO A 140 26.15 2.79 -15.17
C PRO A 140 25.61 3.89 -16.12
N PHE A 141 26.32 5.02 -16.21
CA PHE A 141 25.90 6.16 -17.02
C PHE A 141 25.69 5.82 -18.50
N GLY A 142 26.56 4.97 -19.08
CA GLY A 142 26.46 4.56 -20.48
C GLY A 142 25.18 3.77 -20.75
N GLN A 143 24.86 2.82 -19.88
CA GLN A 143 23.68 1.96 -19.95
C GLN A 143 22.40 2.76 -19.68
N LEU A 144 22.43 3.72 -18.76
CA LEU A 144 21.32 4.66 -18.52
C LEU A 144 20.96 5.47 -19.76
N ILE A 145 21.96 6.08 -20.42
CA ILE A 145 21.76 6.84 -21.65
C ILE A 145 21.26 5.90 -22.76
N HIS A 146 21.86 4.72 -22.89
CA HIS A 146 21.45 3.70 -23.86
C HIS A 146 19.96 3.33 -23.68
N GLY A 147 19.54 3.01 -22.46
CA GLY A 147 18.14 2.69 -22.16
C GLY A 147 17.19 3.88 -22.38
N PHE A 148 17.61 5.10 -22.06
CA PHE A 148 16.80 6.29 -22.25
C PHE A 148 16.53 6.57 -23.74
N LEU A 149 17.54 6.39 -24.59
CA LEU A 149 17.42 6.49 -26.04
C LEU A 149 16.54 5.36 -26.61
N LEU A 150 16.67 4.16 -26.06
CA LEU A 150 15.99 2.96 -26.55
C LEU A 150 14.51 2.89 -26.16
N PHE A 151 14.17 3.31 -24.94
CA PHE A 151 12.82 3.16 -24.38
C PHE A 151 12.12 4.52 -24.24
N THR A 152 12.67 5.44 -23.46
CA THR A 152 11.99 6.68 -23.08
C THR A 152 11.66 7.55 -24.28
N ILE A 153 12.64 7.80 -25.18
CA ILE A 153 12.41 8.68 -26.34
C ILE A 153 11.36 8.11 -27.30
N PRO A 154 11.44 6.83 -27.76
CA PRO A 154 10.42 6.22 -28.59
C PRO A 154 9.04 6.19 -27.93
N ASN A 155 8.97 5.88 -26.64
CA ASN A 155 7.72 5.80 -25.90
C ASN A 155 7.05 7.19 -25.80
N VAL A 156 7.82 8.24 -25.45
CA VAL A 156 7.32 9.63 -25.42
C VAL A 156 6.86 10.08 -26.80
N PHE A 157 7.58 9.71 -27.87
CA PHE A 157 7.23 10.03 -29.24
C PHE A 157 5.90 9.38 -29.64
N LEU A 158 5.76 8.06 -29.42
CA LEU A 158 4.54 7.30 -29.69
C LEU A 158 3.33 7.93 -28.99
N LEU A 159 3.41 8.14 -27.67
CA LEU A 159 2.28 8.67 -26.89
C LEU A 159 1.91 10.10 -27.29
N THR A 160 2.91 10.94 -27.61
CA THR A 160 2.68 12.29 -28.15
C THR A 160 1.94 12.20 -29.50
N SER A 161 2.39 11.33 -30.41
CA SER A 161 1.76 11.11 -31.73
C SER A 161 0.32 10.60 -31.63
N VAL A 162 0.08 9.59 -30.79
CA VAL A 162 -1.27 9.03 -30.54
C VAL A 162 -2.21 10.13 -30.05
N PHE A 163 -1.78 10.94 -29.09
CA PHE A 163 -2.59 12.03 -28.55
C PHE A 163 -2.88 13.10 -29.61
N PHE A 164 -1.87 13.53 -30.37
CA PHE A 164 -2.04 14.54 -31.41
C PHE A 164 -3.00 14.08 -32.51
N VAL A 165 -2.89 12.83 -32.98
CA VAL A 165 -3.84 12.26 -33.96
C VAL A 165 -5.26 12.30 -33.42
N ALA A 166 -5.47 11.76 -32.22
CA ALA A 166 -6.80 11.74 -31.59
C ALA A 166 -7.39 13.15 -31.49
N LEU A 167 -6.59 14.13 -31.09
CA LEU A 167 -7.01 15.51 -30.94
C LEU A 167 -7.31 16.19 -32.27
N VAL A 168 -6.46 16.02 -33.30
CA VAL A 168 -6.63 16.63 -34.63
C VAL A 168 -7.88 16.10 -35.32
N PHE A 169 -8.20 14.81 -35.15
CA PHE A 169 -9.37 14.20 -35.76
C PHE A 169 -10.67 14.57 -35.04
N THR A 170 -10.68 14.55 -33.70
CA THR A 170 -11.92 14.67 -32.92
C THR A 170 -12.19 16.06 -32.37
N ARG A 171 -11.15 16.91 -32.23
CA ARG A 171 -11.22 18.23 -31.57
C ARG A 171 -11.73 18.15 -30.14
N LYS A 172 -11.57 17.00 -29.47
CA LYS A 172 -11.99 16.77 -28.09
C LYS A 172 -10.80 16.26 -27.29
N MET A 173 -10.44 17.01 -26.25
CA MET A 173 -9.35 16.63 -25.34
C MET A 173 -9.59 15.26 -24.68
N SER A 174 -10.85 14.93 -24.41
CA SER A 174 -11.26 13.64 -23.84
C SER A 174 -10.86 12.43 -24.68
N VAL A 175 -10.86 12.57 -26.01
CA VAL A 175 -10.48 11.44 -26.88
C VAL A 175 -8.97 11.25 -26.87
N GLY A 176 -8.19 12.34 -26.79
CA GLY A 176 -6.74 12.23 -26.59
C GLY A 176 -6.37 11.50 -25.31
N TYR A 177 -7.07 11.80 -24.21
CA TYR A 177 -6.91 11.07 -22.94
C TYR A 177 -7.23 9.59 -23.09
N LEU A 178 -8.38 9.27 -23.72
CA LEU A 178 -8.78 7.89 -23.97
C LEU A 178 -7.75 7.15 -24.83
N SER A 179 -7.21 7.76 -25.88
CA SER A 179 -6.26 7.11 -26.79
C SER A 179 -4.95 6.71 -26.10
N VAL A 180 -4.35 7.60 -25.31
CA VAL A 180 -3.11 7.26 -24.59
C VAL A 180 -3.38 6.26 -23.47
N PHE A 181 -4.54 6.35 -22.82
CA PHE A 181 -4.99 5.36 -21.85
C PHE A 181 -5.20 3.97 -22.46
N LEU A 182 -5.71 3.86 -23.71
CA LEU A 182 -5.81 2.59 -24.42
C LEU A 182 -4.44 1.99 -24.78
N ILE A 183 -3.39 2.81 -24.94
CA ILE A 183 -2.02 2.29 -25.07
C ILE A 183 -1.52 1.75 -23.72
N ALA A 184 -1.81 2.45 -22.62
CA ALA A 184 -1.54 1.95 -21.26
C ALA A 184 -2.24 0.61 -21.01
N MET A 185 -3.48 0.50 -21.47
CA MET A 185 -4.31 -0.70 -21.38
C MET A 185 -3.62 -1.89 -22.04
N ALA A 186 -3.18 -1.71 -23.30
CA ALA A 186 -2.49 -2.74 -24.05
C ALA A 186 -1.21 -3.19 -23.32
N PHE A 187 -0.45 -2.24 -22.78
CA PHE A 187 0.73 -2.55 -21.96
C PHE A 187 0.41 -3.44 -20.76
N ILE A 188 -0.54 -3.05 -19.90
CA ILE A 188 -0.89 -3.83 -18.71
C ILE A 188 -1.32 -5.24 -19.09
N ILE A 189 -2.15 -5.38 -20.13
CA ILE A 189 -2.59 -6.70 -20.60
C ILE A 189 -1.41 -7.55 -21.05
N MET A 190 -0.45 -6.99 -21.81
CA MET A 190 0.73 -7.73 -22.27
C MET A 190 1.64 -8.13 -21.11
N GLN A 191 1.95 -7.21 -20.19
CA GLN A 191 2.76 -7.46 -19.00
C GLN A 191 2.15 -8.58 -18.15
N THR A 192 0.89 -8.45 -17.77
CA THR A 192 0.28 -9.44 -16.87
C THR A 192 0.09 -10.80 -17.56
N SER A 193 -0.14 -10.79 -18.89
CA SER A 193 -0.18 -12.02 -19.67
C SER A 193 1.18 -12.72 -19.73
N SER A 194 2.30 -11.98 -19.80
CA SER A 194 3.64 -12.58 -19.79
C SER A 194 4.01 -13.12 -18.41
N GLU A 195 3.63 -12.42 -17.34
CA GLU A 195 3.85 -12.85 -15.96
C GLU A 195 3.05 -14.14 -15.64
N THR A 196 1.83 -14.27 -16.16
CA THR A 196 0.96 -15.43 -15.88
C THR A 196 1.16 -16.61 -16.84
N GLY A 197 1.28 -16.32 -18.13
CA GLY A 197 1.31 -17.31 -19.21
C GLY A 197 2.69 -17.62 -19.76
N GLY A 198 3.73 -16.96 -19.23
CA GLY A 198 5.08 -17.00 -19.76
C GLY A 198 5.29 -16.08 -20.96
N ILE A 199 6.55 -15.86 -21.30
CA ILE A 199 6.95 -14.98 -22.40
C ILE A 199 6.73 -15.71 -23.74
N THR A 200 5.99 -15.06 -24.64
CA THR A 200 5.81 -15.53 -26.02
C THR A 200 6.17 -14.43 -27.01
N THR A 201 6.59 -14.81 -28.21
CA THR A 201 6.95 -13.85 -29.28
C THR A 201 5.83 -12.85 -29.57
N LEU A 202 4.57 -13.29 -29.53
CA LEU A 202 3.43 -12.41 -29.77
C LEU A 202 3.30 -11.32 -28.68
N LEU A 203 3.46 -11.70 -27.41
CA LEU A 203 3.44 -10.76 -26.29
C LEU A 203 4.61 -9.78 -26.39
N SER A 204 5.82 -10.29 -26.69
CA SER A 204 7.01 -9.45 -26.90
C SER A 204 6.84 -8.43 -28.03
N LEU A 205 6.06 -8.73 -29.08
CA LEU A 205 5.82 -7.82 -30.20
C LEU A 205 4.66 -6.83 -29.97
N LEU A 206 3.59 -7.25 -29.28
CA LEU A 206 2.40 -6.44 -29.03
C LEU A 206 2.53 -5.48 -27.84
N ASP A 207 3.60 -5.58 -27.07
CA ASP A 207 3.88 -4.67 -25.97
C ASP A 207 4.35 -3.28 -26.48
N PRO A 208 3.60 -2.19 -26.23
CA PRO A 208 3.96 -0.85 -26.70
C PRO A 208 5.23 -0.27 -26.06
N PHE A 209 5.58 -0.67 -24.83
CA PHE A 209 6.71 -0.10 -24.10
C PHE A 209 7.97 -0.98 -24.13
N GLY A 210 7.82 -2.26 -24.48
CA GLY A 210 8.93 -3.20 -24.72
C GLY A 210 9.35 -4.00 -23.49
N TYR A 211 8.56 -3.96 -22.42
CA TYR A 211 8.74 -4.70 -21.17
C TYR A 211 8.96 -6.19 -21.34
N VAL A 212 8.06 -6.86 -22.07
CA VAL A 212 8.11 -8.32 -22.22
C VAL A 212 9.36 -8.74 -22.98
N ALA A 213 9.72 -7.98 -24.02
CA ALA A 213 10.92 -8.25 -24.82
C ALA A 213 12.22 -7.97 -24.05
N THR A 214 12.27 -6.93 -23.21
CA THR A 214 13.43 -6.66 -22.35
C THR A 214 13.59 -7.73 -21.28
N GLU A 215 12.48 -8.17 -20.67
CA GLU A 215 12.50 -9.23 -19.66
C GLU A 215 13.03 -10.54 -20.23
N GLU A 216 12.61 -10.90 -21.44
CA GLU A 216 13.15 -12.04 -22.20
C GLU A 216 14.68 -11.98 -22.30
N VAL A 217 15.23 -10.80 -22.64
CA VAL A 217 16.67 -10.63 -22.77
C VAL A 217 17.37 -10.62 -21.40
N ILE A 218 16.83 -9.95 -20.40
CA ILE A 218 17.42 -9.92 -19.04
C ILE A 218 17.48 -11.33 -18.46
N LEU A 219 16.41 -12.10 -18.57
CA LEU A 219 16.36 -13.47 -18.08
C LEU A 219 17.37 -14.39 -18.78
N SER A 220 17.69 -14.12 -20.05
CA SER A 220 18.72 -14.87 -20.80
C SER A 220 20.17 -14.55 -20.38
N LEU A 221 20.41 -13.43 -19.69
CA LEU A 221 21.75 -13.01 -19.30
C LEU A 221 22.19 -13.62 -17.96
N PRO A 222 23.47 -14.03 -17.82
CA PRO A 222 24.10 -14.32 -16.53
C PRO A 222 24.09 -13.13 -15.56
N ILE A 223 24.11 -13.39 -14.25
CA ILE A 223 23.97 -12.36 -13.18
C ILE A 223 25.08 -11.28 -13.27
N ASP A 224 26.32 -11.67 -13.56
CA ASP A 224 27.45 -10.77 -13.76
C ASP A 224 27.23 -9.80 -14.93
N GLN A 225 26.62 -10.30 -16.01
CA GLN A 225 26.27 -9.48 -17.17
C GLN A 225 25.07 -8.58 -16.88
N ARG A 226 24.05 -9.05 -16.13
CA ARG A 226 22.92 -8.19 -15.73
C ARG A 226 23.37 -6.98 -14.89
N ASN A 227 24.47 -7.11 -14.15
CA ASN A 227 25.07 -6.04 -13.34
C ASN A 227 25.95 -5.05 -14.13
N SER A 228 26.32 -5.33 -15.39
CA SER A 228 27.33 -4.52 -16.10
C SER A 228 27.08 -4.30 -17.60
N ALA A 229 26.41 -5.23 -18.28
CA ALA A 229 26.23 -5.21 -19.72
C ALA A 229 25.10 -4.27 -20.19
N SER A 230 25.23 -3.79 -21.42
CA SER A 230 24.12 -3.17 -22.15
C SER A 230 23.27 -4.27 -22.80
N ILE A 231 21.94 -4.09 -22.79
CA ILE A 231 21.03 -5.03 -23.44
C ILE A 231 21.24 -5.00 -24.96
N PRO A 232 21.44 -6.15 -25.62
CA PRO A 232 21.58 -6.20 -27.07
C PRO A 232 20.26 -5.87 -27.77
N LEU A 233 20.35 -5.07 -28.83
CA LEU A 233 19.25 -4.68 -29.72
C LEU A 233 19.00 -5.76 -30.78
N THR A 234 18.65 -6.98 -30.37
CA THR A 234 18.46 -8.13 -31.27
C THR A 234 17.10 -8.82 -31.02
N GLY A 235 16.71 -9.69 -31.95
CA GLY A 235 15.50 -10.51 -31.83
C GLY A 235 14.21 -9.72 -31.63
N ASN A 236 13.37 -10.17 -30.70
CA ASN A 236 12.04 -9.61 -30.45
C ASN A 236 12.09 -8.15 -30.01
N LEU A 237 13.12 -7.73 -29.27
CA LEU A 237 13.27 -6.36 -28.81
C LEU A 237 13.43 -5.38 -29.98
N LEU A 238 14.30 -5.71 -30.94
CA LEU A 238 14.50 -4.87 -32.13
C LEU A 238 13.21 -4.77 -32.96
N SER A 239 12.58 -5.92 -33.23
CA SER A 239 11.31 -5.98 -33.98
C SER A 239 10.22 -5.14 -33.31
N ASN A 240 10.10 -5.25 -31.99
CA ASN A 240 9.16 -4.47 -31.19
C ASN A 240 9.41 -2.96 -31.33
N ARG A 241 10.65 -2.50 -31.15
CA ARG A 241 11.01 -1.07 -31.25
C ARG A 241 10.73 -0.51 -32.65
N ILE A 242 10.99 -1.28 -33.70
CA ILE A 242 10.69 -0.89 -35.08
C ILE A 242 9.18 -0.74 -35.30
N ILE A 243 8.37 -1.70 -34.85
CA ILE A 243 6.90 -1.67 -35.02
C ILE A 243 6.31 -0.41 -34.38
N TRP A 244 6.59 -0.18 -33.10
CA TRP A 244 5.97 0.90 -32.34
C TRP A 244 6.51 2.28 -32.71
N LEU A 245 7.80 2.40 -33.04
CA LEU A 245 8.34 3.65 -33.55
C LEU A 245 7.76 3.97 -34.93
N SER A 246 7.63 2.98 -35.81
CA SER A 246 7.01 3.16 -37.13
C SER A 246 5.55 3.58 -37.00
N LEU A 247 4.79 2.96 -36.08
CA LEU A 247 3.42 3.37 -35.79
C LEU A 247 3.35 4.83 -35.31
N GLY A 248 4.24 5.22 -34.39
CA GLY A 248 4.36 6.60 -33.93
C GLY A 248 4.62 7.59 -35.07
N VAL A 249 5.50 7.24 -36.01
CA VAL A 249 5.83 8.06 -37.19
C VAL A 249 4.64 8.16 -38.14
N VAL A 250 3.99 7.05 -38.46
CA VAL A 250 2.78 7.02 -39.30
C VAL A 250 1.68 7.89 -38.70
N LEU A 251 1.43 7.77 -37.39
CA LEU A 251 0.46 8.61 -36.68
C LEU A 251 0.84 10.10 -36.73
N ALA A 252 2.10 10.46 -36.49
CA ALA A 252 2.58 11.84 -36.61
C ALA A 252 2.38 12.41 -38.03
N ILE A 253 2.65 11.62 -39.06
CA ILE A 253 2.46 12.00 -40.46
C ILE A 253 0.97 12.16 -40.79
N LEU A 254 0.13 11.22 -40.36
CA LEU A 254 -1.33 11.28 -40.56
C LEU A 254 -1.93 12.56 -39.94
N SER A 255 -1.55 12.87 -38.69
CA SER A 255 -1.98 14.10 -38.03
C SER A 255 -1.44 15.36 -38.70
N TYR A 256 -0.18 15.33 -39.17
CA TYR A 256 0.43 16.44 -39.92
C TYR A 256 -0.35 16.76 -41.20
N PHE A 257 -0.65 15.77 -42.04
CA PHE A 257 -1.40 16.00 -43.29
C PHE A 257 -2.83 16.47 -43.01
N ARG A 258 -3.43 15.90 -41.98
CA ARG A 258 -4.84 16.12 -41.64
C ARG A 258 -5.14 17.43 -40.93
N PHE A 259 -4.14 18.07 -40.31
CA PHE A 259 -4.26 19.36 -39.63
C PHE A 259 -4.45 20.53 -40.61
N ASN A 260 -5.45 21.36 -40.33
CA ASN A 260 -5.78 22.59 -41.06
C ASN A 260 -6.51 23.58 -40.13
N PHE A 261 -6.19 24.88 -40.20
CA PHE A 261 -6.76 25.88 -39.28
C PHE A 261 -8.28 26.02 -39.41
N LYS A 262 -8.82 26.05 -40.63
CA LYS A 262 -10.27 26.17 -40.86
C LYS A 262 -11.03 25.02 -40.21
N ARG A 263 -10.50 23.81 -40.33
CA ARG A 263 -11.13 22.61 -39.78
C ARG A 263 -10.99 22.51 -38.26
N PHE A 264 -9.82 22.87 -37.74
CA PHE A 264 -9.54 22.78 -36.32
C PHE A 264 -10.29 23.87 -35.52
N SER A 265 -10.51 25.04 -36.11
CA SER A 265 -11.30 26.15 -35.55
C SER A 265 -12.81 26.02 -35.75
N ALA A 266 -13.26 25.26 -36.76
CA ALA A 266 -14.68 25.00 -36.97
C ALA A 266 -15.26 24.35 -35.72
N THR A 267 -16.16 25.06 -35.03
CA THR A 267 -16.85 24.56 -33.85
C THR A 267 -17.72 23.38 -34.28
N ALA A 268 -17.71 22.27 -33.52
CA ALA A 268 -18.57 21.10 -33.77
C ALA A 268 -20.08 21.39 -33.58
N SER A 269 -20.47 22.66 -33.46
CA SER A 269 -21.83 23.16 -33.26
C SER A 269 -22.08 24.40 -34.15
N SER A 270 -21.67 24.36 -35.41
CA SER A 270 -22.23 25.24 -36.45
C SER A 270 -23.38 24.54 -37.19
N SER A 271 -24.27 23.91 -36.41
CA SER A 271 -25.66 23.79 -36.86
C SER A 271 -26.27 25.16 -36.64
N LYS A 272 -26.69 25.81 -37.73
CA LYS A 272 -27.45 27.06 -37.76
C LYS A 272 -28.53 27.08 -36.66
N LYS A 273 -28.20 27.62 -35.49
CA LYS A 273 -29.18 28.33 -34.67
C LYS A 273 -28.82 29.79 -34.83
N THR A 274 -29.53 30.42 -35.75
CA THR A 274 -29.72 31.86 -35.80
C THR A 274 -30.22 32.26 -34.42
N ILE A 275 -29.31 32.64 -33.52
CA ILE A 275 -29.70 33.34 -32.31
C ILE A 275 -30.14 34.70 -32.84
N ALA A 276 -31.44 34.85 -33.01
CA ALA A 276 -32.04 36.17 -33.12
C ALA A 276 -31.52 36.95 -31.92
N GLN A 277 -30.64 37.92 -32.19
CA GLN A 277 -30.31 38.97 -31.23
C GLN A 277 -31.62 39.71 -30.97
N LYS A 278 -32.40 39.20 -30.01
CA LYS A 278 -33.43 40.00 -29.38
C LYS A 278 -32.66 41.06 -28.62
N LYS A 279 -32.61 42.28 -29.18
CA LYS A 279 -32.23 43.48 -28.43
C LYS A 279 -33.11 43.49 -27.18
N SER A 280 -32.56 43.05 -26.05
CA SER A 280 -33.20 43.28 -24.77
C SER A 280 -33.08 44.77 -24.53
N VAL A 281 -34.20 45.48 -24.68
CA VAL A 281 -34.35 46.79 -24.07
C VAL A 281 -34.12 46.57 -22.58
N MET A 282 -33.05 47.18 -22.05
CA MET A 282 -32.86 47.27 -20.62
C MET A 282 -33.99 48.15 -20.09
N GLU A 283 -35.05 47.55 -19.57
CA GLU A 283 -35.98 48.27 -18.71
C GLU A 283 -35.24 48.65 -17.44
N VAL A 284 -35.13 49.95 -17.22
CA VAL A 284 -34.63 50.53 -15.97
C VAL A 284 -35.62 50.15 -14.87
N PHE A 285 -35.28 49.14 -14.08
CA PHE A 285 -36.02 48.80 -12.87
C PHE A 285 -35.96 50.00 -11.91
N VAL A 286 -37.08 50.70 -11.78
CA VAL A 286 -37.30 51.69 -10.73
C VAL A 286 -37.28 50.96 -9.40
N LYS A 287 -36.26 51.24 -8.59
CA LYS A 287 -36.13 50.78 -7.20
C LYS A 287 -37.31 51.34 -6.37
N LYS A 288 -38.39 50.57 -6.23
CA LYS A 288 -39.18 50.63 -4.99
C LYS A 288 -38.33 49.94 -3.93
N ASN A 289 -37.91 50.64 -2.88
CA ASN A 289 -37.33 50.03 -1.68
C ASN A 289 -38.45 49.20 -1.02
N PRO A 290 -38.48 47.85 -1.16
CA PRO A 290 -39.39 47.06 -0.36
C PRO A 290 -38.77 47.03 1.05
N LEU A 291 -39.58 47.20 2.09
CA LEU A 291 -39.16 46.85 3.44
C LEU A 291 -38.61 45.42 3.38
N LEU A 292 -37.31 45.26 3.64
CA LEU A 292 -36.66 43.94 3.63
C LEU A 292 -37.40 43.06 4.65
N PRO A 293 -38.08 41.98 4.23
CA PRO A 293 -38.76 41.11 5.18
C PRO A 293 -37.72 40.56 6.16
N LYS A 294 -38.01 40.67 7.47
CA LYS A 294 -37.23 39.96 8.49
C LYS A 294 -37.44 38.46 8.29
N LEU A 295 -36.55 37.84 7.51
CA LEU A 295 -36.56 36.40 7.27
C LEU A 295 -36.18 35.68 8.56
N SER A 296 -37.16 35.13 9.28
CA SER A 296 -36.95 34.16 10.35
C SER A 296 -36.95 32.75 9.77
N PHE A 297 -35.92 31.96 10.09
CA PHE A 297 -35.84 30.56 9.68
C PHE A 297 -35.75 29.68 10.93
N THR A 298 -36.47 28.57 10.93
CA THR A 298 -36.34 27.55 11.98
C THR A 298 -35.13 26.65 11.72
N THR A 299 -34.69 25.91 12.73
CA THR A 299 -33.63 24.89 12.59
C THR A 299 -33.98 23.81 11.58
N SER A 300 -35.26 23.41 11.52
CA SER A 300 -35.80 22.49 10.51
C SER A 300 -35.61 23.02 9.08
N ASP A 301 -35.85 24.31 8.85
CA ASP A 301 -35.66 24.92 7.52
C ASP A 301 -34.19 24.89 7.10
N TYR A 302 -33.27 25.09 8.04
CA TYR A 302 -31.83 24.98 7.78
C TYR A 302 -31.40 23.54 7.46
N LEU A 303 -31.96 22.52 8.12
CA LEU A 303 -31.70 21.11 7.79
C LEU A 303 -32.25 20.72 6.41
N LYS A 304 -33.45 21.18 6.04
CA LYS A 304 -33.99 20.98 4.68
C LYS A 304 -33.11 21.64 3.63
N LYS A 305 -32.67 22.89 3.87
CA LYS A 305 -31.74 23.61 2.99
C LYS A 305 -30.39 22.90 2.88
N LEU A 306 -29.84 22.41 3.99
CA LEU A 306 -28.61 21.63 4.03
C LEU A 306 -28.71 20.44 3.08
N TRP A 307 -29.74 19.60 3.22
CA TRP A 307 -29.90 18.39 2.40
C TRP A 307 -30.11 18.72 0.92
N PHE A 308 -30.92 19.74 0.61
CA PHE A 308 -31.13 20.18 -0.77
C PHE A 308 -29.83 20.69 -1.41
N LEU A 309 -29.06 21.52 -0.69
CA LEU A 309 -27.76 22.02 -1.15
C LEU A 309 -26.75 20.88 -1.29
N SER A 310 -26.73 19.91 -0.38
CA SER A 310 -25.87 18.72 -0.49
C SER A 310 -26.18 17.92 -1.75
N ARG A 311 -27.46 17.68 -2.04
CA ARG A 311 -27.87 16.99 -3.27
C ARG A 311 -27.50 17.79 -4.52
N LEU A 312 -27.66 19.11 -4.48
CA LEU A 312 -27.26 20.00 -5.57
C LEU A 312 -25.76 19.94 -5.81
N GLU A 313 -24.94 20.04 -4.76
CA GLU A 313 -23.48 19.97 -4.88
C GLU A 313 -23.00 18.58 -5.30
N LEU A 314 -23.60 17.51 -4.81
CA LEU A 314 -23.33 16.14 -5.27
C LEU A 314 -23.60 16.00 -6.77
N ASN A 315 -24.74 16.50 -7.24
CA ASN A 315 -25.08 16.51 -8.66
C ASN A 315 -24.09 17.36 -9.48
N ASN A 316 -23.61 18.48 -8.94
CA ASN A 316 -22.59 19.30 -9.59
C ASN A 316 -21.26 18.56 -9.76
N ILE A 317 -20.97 17.59 -8.89
CA ILE A 317 -19.76 16.75 -8.98
C ILE A 317 -19.95 15.59 -9.96
N VAL A 318 -21.06 14.85 -9.84
CA VAL A 318 -21.25 13.56 -10.53
C VAL A 318 -21.80 13.72 -11.96
N ARG A 319 -22.58 14.77 -12.23
CA ARG A 319 -23.22 14.98 -13.54
C ARG A 319 -22.25 15.32 -14.68
N PRO A 320 -21.19 16.14 -14.49
CA PRO A 320 -20.23 16.46 -15.54
C PRO A 320 -19.62 15.22 -16.21
N THR A 321 -19.42 15.29 -17.54
CA THR A 321 -18.83 14.20 -18.31
C THR A 321 -17.41 13.86 -17.85
N SER A 322 -16.66 14.83 -17.34
CA SER A 322 -15.32 14.63 -16.79
C SER A 322 -15.32 13.63 -15.63
N PHE A 323 -16.27 13.73 -14.69
CA PHE A 323 -16.39 12.79 -13.58
C PHE A 323 -16.66 11.37 -14.08
N LYS A 324 -17.61 11.22 -15.02
CA LYS A 324 -17.96 9.91 -15.60
C LYS A 324 -16.78 9.25 -16.31
N ILE A 325 -15.94 10.02 -17.01
CA ILE A 325 -14.74 9.52 -17.68
C ILE A 325 -13.71 9.05 -16.65
N ILE A 326 -13.43 9.89 -15.62
CA ILE A 326 -12.48 9.53 -14.56
C ILE A 326 -12.95 8.28 -13.82
N LEU A 327 -14.23 8.23 -13.44
CA LEU A 327 -14.84 7.05 -12.82
C LEU A 327 -14.72 5.82 -13.72
N GLY A 328 -15.03 5.95 -15.01
CA GLY A 328 -14.91 4.84 -15.96
C GLY A 328 -13.48 4.34 -16.13
N ILE A 329 -12.48 5.24 -16.12
CA ILE A 329 -11.05 4.88 -16.16
C ILE A 329 -10.66 4.12 -14.89
N VAL A 330 -11.02 4.64 -13.70
CA VAL A 330 -10.70 3.99 -12.42
C VAL A 330 -11.37 2.62 -12.32
N LEU A 331 -12.65 2.52 -12.67
CA LEU A 331 -13.38 1.25 -12.68
C LEU A 331 -12.76 0.27 -13.67
N LEU A 332 -12.38 0.73 -14.86
CA LEU A 332 -11.71 -0.13 -15.82
C LEU A 332 -10.36 -0.62 -15.29
N MET A 333 -9.57 0.22 -14.64
CA MET A 333 -8.31 -0.20 -13.99
C MET A 333 -8.55 -1.29 -12.95
N ILE A 334 -9.57 -1.15 -12.09
CA ILE A 334 -9.94 -2.15 -11.09
C ILE A 334 -10.40 -3.45 -11.74
N ILE A 335 -11.19 -3.37 -12.83
CA ILE A 335 -11.61 -4.56 -13.59
C ILE A 335 -10.39 -5.33 -14.07
N LEU A 336 -9.43 -4.66 -14.68
CA LEU A 336 -8.28 -5.31 -15.27
C LEU A 336 -7.36 -5.89 -14.22
N GLN A 337 -7.16 -5.17 -13.11
CA GLN A 337 -6.39 -5.71 -12.00
C GLN A 337 -7.02 -7.02 -11.53
N ASN A 338 -8.33 -7.03 -11.23
CA ASN A 338 -8.97 -8.25 -10.73
C ASN A 338 -9.13 -9.36 -11.77
N LEU A 339 -9.16 -9.04 -13.07
CA LEU A 339 -9.23 -10.05 -14.14
C LEU A 339 -7.86 -10.65 -14.47
N PHE A 340 -6.83 -9.81 -14.56
CA PHE A 340 -5.52 -10.21 -15.07
C PHE A 340 -4.49 -10.41 -13.95
N TRP A 341 -4.48 -9.55 -12.91
CA TRP A 341 -3.51 -9.60 -11.81
C TRP A 341 -3.91 -10.67 -10.78
N ASN A 342 -3.84 -11.95 -11.16
CA ASN A 342 -4.25 -13.11 -10.36
C ASN A 342 -3.14 -14.16 -10.15
N ALA A 343 -1.88 -13.74 -10.12
CA ALA A 343 -0.77 -14.64 -9.87
C ALA A 343 -0.07 -14.26 -8.56
N SER A 344 -0.30 -15.04 -7.50
CA SER A 344 0.75 -15.26 -6.51
C SER A 344 1.88 -15.98 -7.23
N TYR A 345 3.06 -15.36 -7.25
CA TYR A 345 4.26 -15.79 -7.99
C TYR A 345 4.59 -17.30 -7.88
N ASP A 346 4.15 -17.97 -6.79
CA ASP A 346 4.49 -19.37 -6.48
C ASP A 346 3.33 -20.38 -6.51
N ILE A 347 2.05 -19.96 -6.55
CA ILE A 347 0.90 -20.85 -6.21
C ILE A 347 -0.06 -21.08 -7.40
N GLY A 348 0.15 -20.42 -8.53
CA GLY A 348 -0.72 -20.51 -9.71
C GLY A 348 -1.96 -19.60 -9.59
N PRO A 349 -2.91 -19.69 -10.55
CA PRO A 349 -4.06 -18.79 -10.61
C PRO A 349 -4.93 -18.94 -9.35
N THR A 350 -5.08 -17.84 -8.61
CA THR A 350 -5.91 -17.79 -7.40
C THR A 350 -7.39 -17.80 -7.75
N VAL A 351 -8.20 -18.50 -6.95
CA VAL A 351 -9.66 -18.40 -7.04
C VAL A 351 -10.06 -16.96 -6.72
N PRO A 352 -10.97 -16.32 -7.48
CA PRO A 352 -11.35 -14.91 -7.28
C PRO A 352 -12.29 -14.77 -6.06
N LEU A 353 -11.69 -14.94 -4.88
CA LEU A 353 -12.33 -14.79 -3.59
C LEU A 353 -12.64 -13.31 -3.32
N THR A 354 -13.59 -13.06 -2.43
CA THR A 354 -14.05 -11.67 -2.18
C THR A 354 -12.92 -10.78 -1.66
N TYR A 355 -11.99 -11.33 -0.88
CA TYR A 355 -10.79 -10.62 -0.47
C TYR A 355 -9.97 -10.16 -1.67
N THR A 356 -9.66 -11.04 -2.62
CA THR A 356 -8.88 -10.69 -3.83
C THR A 356 -9.51 -9.54 -4.60
N MET A 357 -10.86 -9.52 -4.69
CA MET A 357 -11.60 -8.46 -5.36
C MET A 357 -11.54 -7.10 -4.66
N THR A 358 -11.32 -7.09 -3.35
CA THR A 358 -11.23 -5.87 -2.54
C THR A 358 -9.78 -5.43 -2.33
N SER A 359 -8.79 -6.31 -2.54
CA SER A 359 -7.35 -6.03 -2.34
C SER A 359 -6.83 -4.89 -3.22
N PHE A 360 -7.52 -4.54 -4.32
CA PHE A 360 -7.17 -3.36 -5.13
C PHE A 360 -7.03 -2.09 -4.28
N ARG A 361 -7.77 -1.98 -3.16
CA ARG A 361 -7.72 -0.83 -2.25
C ARG A 361 -6.34 -0.63 -1.63
N LEU A 362 -5.54 -1.69 -1.47
CA LEU A 362 -4.19 -1.58 -0.91
C LEU A 362 -3.26 -0.93 -1.96
N ALA A 363 -3.30 -1.44 -3.19
CA ALA A 363 -2.48 -0.95 -4.29
C ALA A 363 -2.90 0.45 -4.79
N PHE A 364 -4.20 0.72 -4.89
CA PHE A 364 -4.75 1.95 -5.48
C PHE A 364 -5.34 2.94 -4.47
N GLY A 365 -5.48 2.54 -3.19
CA GLY A 365 -6.12 3.36 -2.16
C GLY A 365 -5.46 4.73 -1.99
N PHE A 366 -4.12 4.78 -2.10
CA PHE A 366 -3.41 6.05 -2.02
C PHE A 366 -3.78 7.02 -3.16
N PHE A 367 -3.92 6.53 -4.41
CA PHE A 367 -4.34 7.35 -5.54
C PHE A 367 -5.80 7.81 -5.38
N ILE A 368 -6.68 6.91 -4.93
CA ILE A 368 -8.09 7.19 -4.69
C ILE A 368 -8.21 8.29 -3.62
N LEU A 369 -7.46 8.19 -2.52
CA LEU A 369 -7.42 9.18 -1.46
C LEU A 369 -6.94 10.56 -1.97
N ILE A 370 -5.86 10.61 -2.74
CA ILE A 370 -5.36 11.87 -3.32
C ILE A 370 -6.42 12.53 -4.21
N ILE A 371 -7.11 11.76 -5.06
CA ILE A 371 -8.18 12.28 -5.91
C ILE A 371 -9.32 12.86 -5.06
N ILE A 372 -9.75 12.14 -4.01
CA ILE A 372 -10.80 12.59 -3.10
C ILE A 372 -10.39 13.87 -2.38
N MET A 373 -9.14 13.96 -1.90
CA MET A 373 -8.63 15.16 -1.22
C MET A 373 -8.58 16.37 -2.15
N ILE A 374 -8.13 16.18 -3.40
CA ILE A 374 -8.15 17.24 -4.42
C ILE A 374 -9.60 17.67 -4.70
N TRP A 375 -10.52 16.73 -4.94
CA TRP A 375 -11.92 17.09 -5.17
C TRP A 375 -12.57 17.79 -3.97
N ALA A 376 -12.24 17.40 -2.75
CA ALA A 376 -12.70 18.07 -1.53
C ALA A 376 -12.25 19.53 -1.52
N GLY A 377 -10.96 19.79 -1.69
CA GLY A 377 -10.42 21.15 -1.73
C GLY A 377 -11.00 22.00 -2.87
N GLU A 378 -11.23 21.42 -4.05
CA GLU A 378 -11.86 22.12 -5.18
C GLU A 378 -13.31 22.52 -4.88
N ILE A 379 -14.09 21.61 -4.29
CA ILE A 379 -15.50 21.85 -3.98
C ILE A 379 -15.65 22.89 -2.88
N PHE A 380 -14.83 22.85 -1.83
CA PHE A 380 -14.90 23.81 -0.72
C PHE A 380 -14.61 25.25 -1.18
N PHE A 381 -13.71 25.43 -2.16
CA PHE A 381 -13.35 26.75 -2.71
C PHE A 381 -14.05 27.11 -4.03
N LYS A 382 -15.01 26.30 -4.50
CA LYS A 382 -15.71 26.50 -5.78
C LYS A 382 -16.20 27.94 -6.00
N ASP A 383 -16.84 28.54 -5.00
CA ASP A 383 -17.38 29.91 -5.12
C ASP A 383 -16.29 30.96 -5.26
N LYS A 384 -15.14 30.76 -4.61
CA LYS A 384 -13.98 31.66 -4.71
C LYS A 384 -13.36 31.54 -6.10
N VAL A 385 -13.28 30.33 -6.65
CA VAL A 385 -12.75 30.08 -8.01
C VAL A 385 -13.60 30.77 -9.09
N VAL A 386 -14.93 30.70 -8.96
CA VAL A 386 -15.88 31.34 -9.90
C VAL A 386 -16.14 32.81 -9.53
N LYS A 387 -15.51 33.34 -8.47
CA LYS A 387 -15.63 34.72 -7.98
C LYS A 387 -17.05 35.15 -7.58
N ILE A 388 -17.90 34.20 -7.21
CA ILE A 388 -19.27 34.45 -6.73
C ILE A 388 -19.39 34.47 -5.20
N HIS A 389 -18.31 34.20 -4.48
CA HIS A 389 -18.30 34.18 -3.02
C HIS A 389 -18.88 35.44 -2.33
N PRO A 390 -18.71 36.69 -2.84
CA PRO A 390 -19.29 37.85 -2.17
C PRO A 390 -20.83 37.83 -2.23
N ILE A 391 -21.40 37.28 -3.31
CA ILE A 391 -22.85 37.11 -3.46
C ILE A 391 -23.33 36.04 -2.48
N MET A 392 -22.64 34.90 -2.44
CA MET A 392 -22.98 33.79 -1.55
C MET A 392 -22.91 34.18 -0.07
N ASP A 393 -21.94 35.00 0.31
CA ASP A 393 -21.75 35.45 1.70
C ASP A 393 -22.83 36.45 2.16
N THR A 394 -23.53 37.11 1.24
CA THR A 394 -24.66 38.01 1.56
C THR A 394 -25.97 37.29 1.80
N LEU A 395 -26.08 36.00 1.46
CA LEU A 395 -27.30 35.23 1.65
C LEU A 395 -27.64 35.05 3.15
N PRO A 396 -28.92 35.05 3.54
CA PRO A 396 -29.36 34.84 4.93
C PRO A 396 -29.28 33.36 5.35
N THR A 397 -28.21 32.68 4.96
CA THR A 397 -27.89 31.29 5.29
C THR A 397 -26.65 31.23 6.18
N PRO A 398 -26.70 30.54 7.32
CA PRO A 398 -25.52 30.30 8.15
C PRO A 398 -24.42 29.55 7.39
N ILE A 399 -23.17 29.80 7.77
CA ILE A 399 -21.98 29.18 7.15
C ILE A 399 -21.99 27.66 7.32
N TRP A 400 -22.42 27.16 8.49
CA TRP A 400 -22.47 25.72 8.73
C TRP A 400 -23.40 25.01 7.72
N VAL A 401 -24.49 25.65 7.29
CA VAL A 401 -25.41 25.07 6.30
C VAL A 401 -24.72 24.97 4.94
N THR A 402 -24.06 26.03 4.48
CA THR A 402 -23.42 26.04 3.16
C THR A 402 -22.19 25.14 3.12
N GLN A 403 -21.32 25.19 4.13
CA GLN A 403 -20.08 24.42 4.14
C GLN A 403 -20.32 22.95 4.46
N LEU A 404 -21.18 22.62 5.44
CA LEU A 404 -21.52 21.23 5.72
C LEU A 404 -22.28 20.60 4.55
N SER A 405 -23.02 21.39 3.76
CA SER A 405 -23.67 20.84 2.56
C SER A 405 -22.67 20.28 1.56
N ARG A 406 -21.54 20.98 1.37
CA ARG A 406 -20.41 20.53 0.52
C ARG A 406 -19.69 19.34 1.12
N PHE A 407 -19.48 19.34 2.43
CA PHE A 407 -18.89 18.21 3.14
C PHE A 407 -19.73 16.94 2.95
N ILE A 408 -21.05 17.01 3.14
CA ILE A 408 -21.99 15.90 2.90
C ILE A 408 -22.02 15.50 1.42
N ALA A 409 -21.93 16.46 0.50
CA ALA A 409 -21.81 16.15 -0.93
C ALA A 409 -20.54 15.34 -1.25
N MET A 410 -19.42 15.68 -0.60
CA MET A 410 -18.17 14.93 -0.73
C MET A 410 -18.25 13.53 -0.10
N ILE A 411 -18.93 13.38 1.05
CA ILE A 411 -19.23 12.07 1.65
C ILE A 411 -20.09 11.22 0.69
N GLY A 412 -21.11 11.81 0.08
CA GLY A 412 -21.98 11.12 -0.87
C GLY A 412 -21.24 10.73 -2.16
N MET A 413 -20.33 11.57 -2.63
CA MET A 413 -19.50 11.27 -3.79
C MET A 413 -18.51 10.13 -3.50
N SER A 414 -17.82 10.16 -2.35
CA SER A 414 -16.90 9.09 -1.95
C SER A 414 -17.64 7.77 -1.68
N PHE A 415 -18.89 7.84 -1.19
CA PHE A 415 -19.76 6.67 -1.05
C PHE A 415 -20.09 6.05 -2.42
N LEU A 416 -20.47 6.88 -3.41
CA LEU A 416 -20.76 6.39 -4.76
C LEU A 416 -19.55 5.73 -5.42
N LEU A 417 -18.34 6.26 -5.18
CA LEU A 417 -17.09 5.63 -5.62
C LEU A 417 -16.91 4.25 -4.98
N ALA A 418 -16.93 4.18 -3.66
CA ALA A 418 -16.75 2.92 -2.92
C ALA A 418 -17.82 1.87 -3.28
N LEU A 419 -19.06 2.32 -3.46
CA LEU A 419 -20.16 1.47 -3.92
C LEU A 419 -19.90 0.95 -5.34
N SER A 420 -19.39 1.79 -6.24
CA SER A 420 -19.05 1.35 -7.61
C SER A 420 -17.95 0.29 -7.62
N PHE A 421 -16.98 0.38 -6.70
CA PHE A 421 -15.94 -0.64 -6.54
C PHE A 421 -16.50 -1.97 -6.01
N THR A 422 -17.47 -1.89 -5.11
CA THR A 422 -18.18 -3.08 -4.60
C THR A 422 -18.98 -3.76 -5.70
N VAL A 423 -19.77 -2.99 -6.46
CA VAL A 423 -20.56 -3.52 -7.58
C VAL A 423 -19.66 -4.15 -8.63
N ILE A 424 -18.54 -3.51 -8.99
CA ILE A 424 -17.67 -4.04 -10.03
C ILE A 424 -16.95 -5.32 -9.58
N GLY A 425 -16.52 -5.41 -8.31
CA GLY A 425 -15.97 -6.63 -7.76
C GLY A 425 -16.96 -7.80 -7.83
N MET A 426 -18.21 -7.58 -7.42
CA MET A 426 -19.26 -8.60 -7.51
C MET A 426 -19.53 -9.02 -8.95
N VAL A 427 -19.60 -8.07 -9.89
CA VAL A 427 -19.80 -8.38 -11.32
C VAL A 427 -18.66 -9.26 -11.84
N ILE A 428 -17.42 -8.99 -11.47
CA ILE A 428 -16.26 -9.80 -11.89
C ILE A 428 -16.36 -11.22 -11.35
N GLN A 429 -16.68 -11.40 -10.07
CA GLN A 429 -16.86 -12.73 -9.48
C GLN A 429 -17.98 -13.52 -10.16
N ILE A 430 -19.08 -12.85 -10.50
CA ILE A 430 -20.19 -13.47 -11.24
C ILE A 430 -19.73 -13.89 -12.63
N LEU A 431 -19.01 -13.01 -13.36
CA LEU A 431 -18.50 -13.31 -14.71
C LEU A 431 -17.48 -14.47 -14.71
N GLN A 432 -16.71 -14.62 -13.63
CA GLN A 432 -15.77 -15.72 -13.45
C GLN A 432 -16.42 -17.01 -12.91
N GLY A 433 -17.75 -17.03 -12.71
CA GLY A 433 -18.50 -18.22 -12.28
C GLY A 433 -18.51 -18.49 -10.77
N ASN A 434 -18.05 -17.53 -9.95
CA ASN A 434 -17.81 -17.69 -8.52
C ASN A 434 -18.87 -17.00 -7.64
N LEU A 435 -20.14 -17.01 -8.06
CA LEU A 435 -21.25 -16.36 -7.35
C LEU A 435 -21.40 -16.87 -5.90
N ALA A 436 -21.16 -18.17 -5.66
CA ALA A 436 -21.28 -18.78 -4.33
C ALA A 436 -20.20 -18.31 -3.33
N LEU A 437 -19.13 -17.66 -3.80
CA LEU A 437 -18.00 -17.19 -2.98
C LEU A 437 -18.10 -15.69 -2.63
N ILE A 438 -19.23 -15.05 -2.93
CA ILE A 438 -19.47 -13.63 -2.64
C ILE A 438 -19.78 -13.45 -1.15
N GLU A 439 -18.92 -12.71 -0.45
CA GLU A 439 -19.07 -12.35 0.96
C GLU A 439 -19.45 -10.87 1.07
N LEU A 440 -20.75 -10.59 1.23
CA LEU A 440 -21.26 -9.22 1.23
C LEU A 440 -20.73 -8.40 2.42
N ASP A 441 -20.56 -9.04 3.56
CA ASP A 441 -20.00 -8.48 4.78
C ASP A 441 -18.55 -8.02 4.59
N LEU A 442 -17.72 -8.80 3.87
CA LEU A 442 -16.35 -8.40 3.57
C LEU A 442 -16.30 -7.18 2.66
N TYR A 443 -17.15 -7.10 1.62
CA TYR A 443 -17.27 -5.90 0.80
C TYR A 443 -17.67 -4.66 1.60
N ILE A 444 -18.61 -4.81 2.53
CA ILE A 444 -19.03 -3.71 3.40
C ILE A 444 -17.85 -3.29 4.30
N TYR A 445 -17.13 -4.24 4.88
CA TYR A 445 -16.03 -3.94 5.78
C TYR A 445 -14.84 -3.29 5.08
N ASP A 446 -14.46 -3.79 3.91
CA ASP A 446 -13.27 -3.34 3.18
C ASP A 446 -13.53 -2.09 2.34
N ASN A 447 -14.58 -2.09 1.51
CA ASN A 447 -14.83 -0.98 0.60
C ASN A 447 -15.68 0.11 1.25
N LEU A 448 -16.66 -0.24 2.09
CA LEU A 448 -17.53 0.74 2.75
C LEU A 448 -17.10 1.07 4.19
N GLY A 449 -16.21 0.28 4.79
CA GLY A 449 -15.79 0.44 6.19
C GLY A 449 -14.54 1.32 6.33
N TYR A 450 -13.80 1.07 7.41
CA TYR A 450 -12.63 1.85 7.83
C TYR A 450 -11.29 1.27 7.34
N ASN A 451 -11.31 0.15 6.63
CA ASN A 451 -10.12 -0.51 6.09
C ASN A 451 -9.69 0.11 4.75
N TRP A 452 -9.35 1.40 4.77
CA TRP A 452 -9.12 2.21 3.56
C TRP A 452 -10.32 2.24 2.59
N GLY A 453 -11.51 2.02 3.14
CA GLY A 453 -12.78 2.16 2.47
C GLY A 453 -13.39 3.55 2.65
N TRP A 454 -14.71 3.62 2.41
CA TRP A 454 -15.49 4.85 2.46
C TRP A 454 -15.34 5.62 3.77
N LEU A 455 -15.37 4.96 4.94
CA LEU A 455 -15.25 5.66 6.22
C LEU A 455 -13.88 6.31 6.38
N SER A 456 -12.80 5.68 5.93
CA SER A 456 -11.47 6.30 5.90
C SER A 456 -11.45 7.52 4.98
N TYR A 457 -12.14 7.46 3.84
CA TYR A 457 -12.27 8.61 2.93
C TYR A 457 -12.96 9.78 3.62
N VAL A 458 -13.98 9.53 4.44
CA VAL A 458 -14.67 10.56 5.23
C VAL A 458 -13.71 11.24 6.21
N LEU A 459 -12.83 10.48 6.88
CA LEU A 459 -11.81 11.04 7.78
C LEU A 459 -10.86 11.98 7.02
N TRP A 460 -10.40 11.61 5.83
CA TRP A 460 -9.54 12.49 5.01
C TRP A 460 -10.28 13.73 4.51
N ILE A 461 -11.54 13.60 4.09
CA ILE A 461 -12.37 14.76 3.70
C ILE A 461 -12.54 15.71 4.90
N ALA A 462 -12.69 15.20 6.13
CA ALA A 462 -12.80 16.01 7.34
C ALA A 462 -11.53 16.81 7.62
N LEU A 463 -10.35 16.20 7.44
CA LEU A 463 -9.07 16.88 7.54
C LEU A 463 -8.95 18.00 6.49
N VAL A 464 -9.26 17.71 5.22
CA VAL A 464 -9.23 18.73 4.15
C VAL A 464 -10.20 19.87 4.45
N PHE A 465 -11.37 19.56 4.99
CA PHE A 465 -12.36 20.56 5.38
C PHE A 465 -11.85 21.48 6.49
N PHE A 466 -11.21 20.92 7.53
CA PHE A 466 -10.55 21.68 8.58
C PHE A 466 -9.46 22.61 8.02
N LEU A 467 -8.55 22.07 7.20
CA LEU A 467 -7.47 22.84 6.58
C LEU A 467 -8.00 23.93 5.63
N SER A 468 -9.12 23.68 4.96
CA SER A 468 -9.81 24.67 4.12
C SER A 468 -10.31 25.85 4.94
N GLY A 469 -10.93 25.57 6.11
CA GLY A 469 -11.37 26.61 7.04
C GLY A 469 -10.21 27.42 7.60
N VAL A 470 -9.16 26.75 8.07
CA VAL A 470 -7.97 27.37 8.67
C VAL A 470 -7.23 28.26 7.67
N THR A 471 -6.86 27.73 6.52
CA THR A 471 -6.03 28.44 5.54
C THR A 471 -6.82 29.52 4.80
N GLY A 472 -8.09 29.28 4.50
CA GLY A 472 -8.91 30.15 3.66
C GLY A 472 -8.42 30.27 2.20
N ASN A 473 -7.36 29.54 1.82
CA ASN A 473 -6.71 29.59 0.52
C ASN A 473 -6.68 28.19 -0.11
N ARG A 474 -7.23 28.09 -1.32
CA ARG A 474 -7.30 26.84 -2.11
C ARG A 474 -5.95 26.16 -2.30
N PHE A 475 -4.93 26.91 -2.72
CA PHE A 475 -3.61 26.34 -3.01
C PHE A 475 -2.94 25.83 -1.74
N LEU A 476 -2.96 26.63 -0.67
CA LEU A 476 -2.36 26.26 0.60
C LEU A 476 -3.07 25.06 1.24
N THR A 477 -4.40 24.96 1.09
CA THR A 477 -5.17 23.78 1.53
C THR A 477 -4.67 22.51 0.85
N HIS A 478 -4.52 22.53 -0.48
CA HIS A 478 -4.05 21.37 -1.23
C HIS A 478 -2.64 20.97 -0.80
N VAL A 479 -1.72 21.94 -0.73
CA VAL A 479 -0.33 21.69 -0.34
C VAL A 479 -0.24 21.10 1.06
N LEU A 480 -0.97 21.65 2.04
CA LEU A 480 -0.93 21.12 3.42
C LEU A 480 -1.62 19.76 3.52
N SER A 481 -2.77 19.57 2.88
CA SER A 481 -3.50 18.30 2.99
C SER A 481 -2.71 17.15 2.37
N ILE A 482 -2.24 17.35 1.13
CA ILE A 482 -1.45 16.35 0.40
C ILE A 482 -0.07 16.20 1.04
N GLY A 483 0.56 17.30 1.49
CA GLY A 483 1.84 17.27 2.17
C GLY A 483 1.79 16.49 3.49
N LEU A 484 0.73 16.64 4.29
CA LEU A 484 0.53 15.85 5.51
C LEU A 484 0.31 14.37 5.20
N PHE A 485 -0.43 14.06 4.13
CA PHE A 485 -0.61 12.67 3.68
C PHE A 485 0.72 12.02 3.28
N PHE A 486 1.55 12.71 2.47
CA PHE A 486 2.88 12.22 2.11
C PHE A 486 3.82 12.14 3.31
N PHE A 487 3.83 13.16 4.17
CA PHE A 487 4.64 13.17 5.39
C PHE A 487 4.32 11.95 6.25
N MET A 488 3.03 11.61 6.41
CA MET A 488 2.62 10.43 7.15
C MET A 488 3.18 9.15 6.54
N ILE A 489 2.95 8.91 5.25
CA ILE A 489 3.45 7.70 4.57
C ILE A 489 4.97 7.60 4.68
N LEU A 490 5.68 8.69 4.38
CA LEU A 490 7.14 8.72 4.45
C LEU A 490 7.64 8.55 5.89
N SER A 491 6.91 9.03 6.89
CA SER A 491 7.28 8.85 8.30
C SER A 491 7.25 7.38 8.71
N PHE A 492 6.28 6.60 8.23
CA PHE A 492 6.22 5.16 8.49
C PHE A 492 7.26 4.40 7.65
N GLU A 493 7.40 4.72 6.37
CA GLU A 493 8.40 4.07 5.48
C GLU A 493 9.85 4.32 5.92
N LEU A 494 10.15 5.49 6.49
CA LEU A 494 11.47 5.83 7.03
C LEU A 494 11.67 5.39 8.48
N GLY A 495 10.68 4.77 9.13
CA GLY A 495 10.75 4.39 10.54
C GLY A 495 10.76 5.56 11.54
N LEU A 496 10.38 6.78 11.12
CA LEU A 496 10.25 7.93 12.03
C LEU A 496 9.02 7.81 12.95
N ALA A 497 7.97 7.17 12.45
CA ALA A 497 6.79 6.80 13.22
C ALA A 497 6.55 5.31 13.03
N GLU A 498 6.63 4.54 14.10
CA GLU A 498 6.44 3.08 14.06
C GLU A 498 5.10 2.67 14.67
N GLN A 499 4.61 3.44 15.64
CA GLN A 499 3.32 3.15 16.27
C GLN A 499 2.15 3.52 15.36
N SER A 500 1.23 2.57 15.18
CA SER A 500 0.00 2.73 14.38
C SER A 500 -0.88 3.90 14.87
N ILE A 501 -0.70 4.37 16.11
CA ILE A 501 -1.47 5.48 16.69
C ILE A 501 -1.13 6.84 16.06
N PHE A 502 0.00 6.95 15.36
CA PHE A 502 0.38 8.15 14.62
C PHE A 502 -0.12 8.13 13.16
N ALA A 503 -0.66 7.00 12.69
CA ALA A 503 -1.25 6.87 11.36
C ALA A 503 -2.69 7.39 11.35
N TYR A 504 -2.90 8.67 11.04
CA TYR A 504 -4.24 9.24 10.88
C TYR A 504 -5.06 8.43 9.88
N ALA A 505 -6.27 8.02 10.29
CA ALA A 505 -7.17 7.17 9.51
C ALA A 505 -6.60 5.78 9.14
N GLY A 506 -5.47 5.39 9.72
CA GLY A 506 -4.92 4.04 9.68
C GLY A 506 -5.49 3.17 10.79
N THR A 507 -5.69 1.89 10.50
CA THR A 507 -6.15 0.87 11.45
C THR A 507 -5.25 -0.36 11.36
N PRO A 508 -4.99 -1.05 12.49
CA PRO A 508 -4.18 -2.26 12.50
C PRO A 508 -4.85 -3.41 11.73
N GLY A 509 -4.03 -4.28 11.13
CA GLY A 509 -4.47 -5.45 10.38
C GLY A 509 -4.98 -5.15 8.96
N LEU A 510 -4.65 -3.99 8.38
CA LEU A 510 -5.16 -3.57 7.07
C LEU A 510 -4.89 -4.62 5.96
N GLU A 511 -3.71 -5.22 5.99
CA GLU A 511 -3.21 -6.18 4.99
C GLU A 511 -3.40 -7.65 5.42
N ASP A 512 -3.72 -7.88 6.70
CA ASP A 512 -3.63 -9.18 7.39
C ASP A 512 -4.94 -10.00 7.35
N TYR A 513 -5.75 -9.86 6.30
CA TYR A 513 -6.93 -10.71 6.12
C TYR A 513 -6.52 -12.09 5.60
N SER A 514 -7.10 -13.13 6.20
CA SER A 514 -6.99 -14.51 5.71
C SER A 514 -8.38 -15.13 5.59
N GLU A 515 -8.61 -15.95 4.57
CA GLU A 515 -9.85 -16.72 4.41
C GLU A 515 -10.14 -17.67 5.59
N ILE A 516 -9.11 -18.07 6.34
CA ILE A 516 -9.30 -18.96 7.50
C ILE A 516 -9.66 -18.15 8.74
N SER A 517 -8.89 -17.11 9.05
CA SER A 517 -9.03 -16.36 10.31
C SER A 517 -9.90 -15.11 10.20
N GLY A 518 -10.24 -14.69 8.97
CA GLY A 518 -10.76 -13.37 8.66
C GLY A 518 -9.80 -12.27 9.12
N TYR A 519 -10.34 -11.13 9.53
CA TYR A 519 -9.59 -10.13 10.31
C TYR A 519 -9.29 -10.59 11.74
N GLY A 520 -9.96 -11.63 12.25
CA GLY A 520 -9.68 -12.28 13.53
C GLY A 520 -9.41 -11.31 14.68
N ILE A 521 -8.15 -11.29 15.12
CA ILE A 521 -7.67 -10.48 16.25
C ILE A 521 -7.69 -8.97 15.98
N TRP A 522 -7.56 -8.58 14.70
CA TRP A 522 -7.45 -7.18 14.26
C TRP A 522 -8.78 -6.45 14.32
N TYR A 523 -9.90 -7.16 14.19
CA TYR A 523 -11.23 -6.55 14.14
C TYR A 523 -11.51 -5.66 15.36
N THR A 524 -11.19 -6.14 16.56
CA THR A 524 -11.48 -5.40 17.79
C THR A 524 -10.60 -4.17 17.94
N SER A 525 -9.29 -4.30 17.69
CA SER A 525 -8.37 -3.17 17.76
C SER A 525 -8.72 -2.13 16.70
N ALA A 526 -8.97 -2.54 15.46
CA ALA A 526 -9.29 -1.63 14.36
C ALA A 526 -10.53 -0.75 14.62
N ILE A 527 -11.58 -1.27 15.26
CA ILE A 527 -12.74 -0.47 15.67
C ILE A 527 -12.35 0.64 16.64
N TRP A 528 -11.52 0.35 17.64
CA TRP A 528 -11.09 1.36 18.62
C TRP A 528 -10.23 2.45 17.97
N TYR A 529 -9.32 2.08 17.08
CA TYR A 529 -8.54 3.04 16.29
C TYR A 529 -9.45 3.91 15.40
N PHE A 530 -10.43 3.29 14.73
CA PHE A 530 -11.41 4.04 13.95
C PHE A 530 -12.23 5.01 14.82
N LEU A 531 -12.74 4.57 15.98
CA LEU A 531 -13.51 5.42 16.90
C LEU A 531 -12.70 6.60 17.41
N MET A 532 -11.41 6.38 17.72
CA MET A 532 -10.47 7.45 18.06
C MET A 532 -10.40 8.48 16.93
N TRP A 533 -10.07 8.05 15.71
CA TRP A 533 -9.95 8.97 14.57
C TRP A 533 -11.28 9.63 14.18
N PHE A 534 -12.40 8.93 14.33
CA PHE A 534 -13.72 9.47 14.10
C PHE A 534 -14.05 10.60 15.08
N ALA A 535 -13.71 10.44 16.36
CA ALA A 535 -13.85 11.51 17.35
C ALA A 535 -13.02 12.75 16.97
N LEU A 536 -11.78 12.55 16.49
CA LEU A 536 -10.95 13.65 15.99
C LEU A 536 -11.53 14.30 14.72
N ALA A 537 -12.11 13.52 13.81
CA ALA A 537 -12.74 14.04 12.60
C ALA A 537 -13.96 14.94 12.92
N ILE A 538 -14.74 14.63 13.96
CA ILE A 538 -15.80 15.51 14.46
C ILE A 538 -15.21 16.86 14.89
N VAL A 539 -14.08 16.85 15.61
CA VAL A 539 -13.37 18.08 16.00
C VAL A 539 -12.92 18.85 14.77
N PHE A 540 -12.34 18.19 13.77
CA PHE A 540 -11.95 18.82 12.51
C PHE A 540 -13.11 19.49 11.77
N VAL A 541 -14.27 18.84 11.67
CA VAL A 541 -15.45 19.44 11.03
C VAL A 541 -15.92 20.67 11.80
N LEU A 542 -16.04 20.59 13.13
CA LEU A 542 -16.49 21.71 13.96
C LEU A 542 -15.51 22.89 13.93
N LEU A 543 -14.20 22.62 14.01
CA LEU A 543 -13.17 23.64 13.89
C LEU A 543 -13.10 24.21 12.47
N GLY A 544 -13.31 23.40 11.44
CA GLY A 544 -13.38 23.86 10.05
C GLY A 544 -14.50 24.87 9.83
N ILE A 545 -15.69 24.63 10.42
CA ILE A 545 -16.81 25.59 10.41
C ILE A 545 -16.45 26.85 11.20
N TYR A 546 -15.81 26.68 12.36
CA TYR A 546 -15.42 27.80 13.22
C TYR A 546 -14.39 28.72 12.55
N PHE A 547 -13.36 28.18 11.89
CA PHE A 547 -12.34 28.99 11.23
C PHE A 547 -12.77 29.53 9.87
N TRP A 548 -13.91 29.08 9.34
CA TRP A 548 -14.39 29.49 8.02
C TRP A 548 -14.69 30.99 7.96
N GLN A 549 -14.03 31.71 7.06
CA GLN A 549 -14.24 33.15 6.89
C GLN A 549 -15.53 33.44 6.10
N ARG A 550 -16.29 34.45 6.55
CA ARG A 550 -17.41 35.04 5.80
C ARG A 550 -17.14 36.52 5.58
N GLY A 551 -17.26 36.99 4.33
CA GLY A 551 -16.91 38.36 3.95
C GLY A 551 -15.42 38.57 3.66
N THR A 552 -14.98 39.83 3.59
CA THR A 552 -13.60 40.21 3.24
C THR A 552 -12.59 39.88 4.36
N ASP A 553 -11.33 39.65 3.96
CA ASP A 553 -10.27 39.06 4.77
C ASP A 553 -10.12 39.66 6.17
N ARG A 554 -10.37 38.84 7.20
CA ARG A 554 -9.94 39.11 8.58
C ARG A 554 -8.46 38.77 8.74
N GLN A 555 -7.73 39.61 9.47
CA GLN A 555 -6.33 39.33 9.83
C GLN A 555 -6.24 38.02 10.63
N TRP A 556 -5.18 37.22 10.41
CA TRP A 556 -5.00 35.91 11.06
C TRP A 556 -5.15 35.94 12.59
N LYS A 557 -4.66 37.01 13.24
CA LYS A 557 -4.78 37.22 14.69
C LYS A 557 -6.23 37.28 15.18
N GLN A 558 -7.16 37.75 14.35
CA GLN A 558 -8.59 37.82 14.68
C GLN A 558 -9.30 36.47 14.51
N LYS A 559 -8.64 35.45 13.92
CA LYS A 559 -9.19 34.08 13.83
C LYS A 559 -9.04 33.29 15.13
N LEU A 560 -8.05 33.65 15.96
CA LEU A 560 -7.71 32.92 17.20
C LEU A 560 -8.57 33.35 18.40
N THR A 561 -9.36 34.42 18.30
CA THR A 561 -10.22 34.87 19.40
C THR A 561 -11.56 34.14 19.37
N PHE A 562 -11.87 33.35 20.41
CA PHE A 562 -13.14 32.63 20.67
C PHE A 562 -14.38 33.52 20.90
N ARG A 563 -14.39 34.73 20.33
CA ARG A 563 -15.44 35.74 20.53
C ARG A 563 -16.54 35.70 19.46
N ASP A 564 -16.33 35.02 18.33
CA ASP A 564 -17.28 35.00 17.22
C ASP A 564 -18.45 34.02 17.42
N LYS A 565 -19.64 34.42 16.97
CA LYS A 565 -20.91 33.65 17.03
C LYS A 565 -21.02 32.55 15.96
N GLN A 566 -19.91 32.11 15.36
CA GLN A 566 -19.94 31.13 14.25
C GLN A 566 -20.32 29.72 14.72
N LEU A 567 -19.93 29.35 15.94
CA LEU A 567 -20.31 28.09 16.59
C LEU A 567 -21.21 28.36 17.80
N SER A 568 -22.32 27.62 17.92
CA SER A 568 -23.19 27.69 19.10
C SER A 568 -22.49 27.11 20.34
N LEU A 569 -23.02 27.39 21.53
CA LEU A 569 -22.53 26.79 22.78
C LEU A 569 -22.54 25.26 22.69
N GLY A 570 -23.61 24.68 22.14
CA GLY A 570 -23.70 23.24 21.89
C GLY A 570 -22.61 22.71 20.97
N GLY A 571 -22.26 23.44 19.90
CA GLY A 571 -21.14 23.07 19.03
C GLY A 571 -19.80 23.09 19.76
N LYS A 572 -19.55 24.09 20.61
CA LYS A 572 -18.32 24.19 21.42
C LYS A 572 -18.22 23.04 22.42
N LEU A 573 -19.31 22.73 23.13
CA LEU A 573 -19.38 21.59 24.05
C LEU A 573 -19.18 20.27 23.31
N THR A 574 -19.77 20.10 22.12
CA THR A 574 -19.60 18.91 21.30
C THR A 574 -18.13 18.73 20.88
N SER A 575 -17.44 19.81 20.47
CA SER A 575 -16.01 19.72 20.15
C SER A 575 -15.15 19.35 21.35
N LEU A 576 -15.47 19.89 22.53
CA LEU A 576 -14.76 19.57 23.76
C LEU A 576 -14.98 18.10 24.16
N LEU A 577 -16.22 17.62 24.12
CA LEU A 577 -16.56 16.23 24.40
C LEU A 577 -15.90 15.26 23.42
N ALA A 578 -15.92 15.57 22.12
CA ALA A 578 -15.26 14.74 21.10
C ALA A 578 -13.73 14.67 21.32
N LEU A 579 -13.11 15.78 21.75
CA LEU A 579 -11.70 15.83 22.08
C LEU A 579 -11.37 15.04 23.36
N ILE A 580 -12.23 15.09 24.38
CA ILE A 580 -12.10 14.24 25.58
C ILE A 580 -12.21 12.77 25.21
N VAL A 581 -13.20 12.40 24.37
CA VAL A 581 -13.36 11.01 23.88
C VAL A 581 -12.13 10.56 23.10
N PHE A 582 -11.58 11.42 22.23
CA PHE A 582 -10.35 11.13 21.50
C PHE A 582 -9.21 10.75 22.44
N PHE A 583 -8.89 11.59 23.43
CA PHE A 583 -7.80 11.30 24.38
C PHE A 583 -8.08 10.11 25.29
N MET A 584 -9.35 9.89 25.67
CA MET A 584 -9.74 8.73 26.48
C MET A 584 -9.56 7.42 25.71
N VAL A 585 -10.00 7.37 24.44
CA VAL A 585 -9.82 6.19 23.59
C VAL A 585 -8.34 5.99 23.24
N GLN A 586 -7.61 7.07 22.96
CA GLN A 586 -6.17 7.04 22.72
C GLN A 586 -5.42 6.42 23.91
N SER A 587 -5.71 6.88 25.14
CA SER A 587 -5.10 6.33 26.36
C SER A 587 -5.48 4.86 26.59
N PHE A 588 -6.73 4.48 26.28
CA PHE A 588 -7.15 3.08 26.33
C PHE A 588 -6.35 2.21 25.35
N ILE A 589 -6.17 2.65 24.11
CA ILE A 589 -5.40 1.92 23.09
C ILE A 589 -3.95 1.74 23.54
N ILE A 590 -3.28 2.82 23.99
CA ILE A 590 -1.89 2.76 24.48
C ILE A 590 -1.77 1.72 25.59
N LYS A 591 -2.68 1.75 26.58
CA LYS A 591 -2.69 0.77 27.65
C LYS A 591 -2.89 -0.67 27.16
N GLN A 592 -3.74 -0.90 26.14
CA GLN A 592 -3.96 -2.24 25.60
C GLN A 592 -2.75 -2.76 24.80
N VAL A 593 -2.03 -1.87 24.12
CA VAL A 593 -0.77 -2.21 23.44
C VAL A 593 0.31 -2.52 24.48
N ASP A 594 0.49 -1.66 25.49
CA ASP A 594 1.50 -1.87 26.53
C ASP A 594 1.26 -3.19 27.30
N VAL A 595 0.00 -3.50 27.65
CA VAL A 595 -0.36 -4.76 28.33
C VAL A 595 -0.06 -6.00 27.49
N SER A 596 -0.06 -5.86 26.16
CA SER A 596 0.21 -6.96 25.25
C SER A 596 1.70 -7.22 25.03
N ASP A 597 2.56 -6.28 25.45
CA ASP A 597 4.00 -6.26 25.16
C ASP A 597 4.29 -6.52 23.67
N SER A 598 3.37 -6.06 22.80
CA SER A 598 3.36 -6.40 21.38
C SER A 598 4.01 -5.32 20.51
N PHE A 599 4.63 -4.31 21.12
CA PHE A 599 5.23 -3.22 20.40
C PHE A 599 6.52 -2.80 21.08
N GLN A 600 7.59 -2.79 20.29
CA GLN A 600 8.89 -2.29 20.69
C GLN A 600 9.51 -1.62 19.48
N LEU A 601 10.15 -0.47 19.69
CA LEU A 601 10.76 0.30 18.61
C LEU A 601 11.84 -0.53 17.91
N HIS A 602 12.03 -0.31 16.61
CA HIS A 602 13.02 -1.03 15.84
C HIS A 602 14.42 -0.86 16.43
N SER A 603 14.78 0.36 16.83
CA SER A 603 16.05 0.65 17.51
C SER A 603 16.21 -0.10 18.84
N GLU A 604 15.13 -0.24 19.62
CA GLU A 604 15.14 -0.98 20.88
C GLU A 604 15.31 -2.49 20.63
N LYS A 605 14.65 -3.03 19.59
CA LYS A 605 14.84 -4.43 19.15
C LYS A 605 16.27 -4.70 18.72
N GLU A 606 16.89 -3.78 17.97
CA GLU A 606 18.27 -3.90 17.54
C GLU A 606 19.26 -3.84 18.72
N GLU A 607 19.02 -2.94 19.68
CA GLU A 607 19.79 -2.85 20.93
C GLU A 607 19.68 -4.14 21.74
N GLU A 608 18.48 -4.70 21.87
CA GLU A 608 18.24 -5.94 22.61
C GLU A 608 18.92 -7.15 21.94
N GLN A 609 18.82 -7.28 20.62
CA GLN A 609 19.50 -8.33 19.85
C GLN A 609 21.04 -8.20 19.94
N ALA A 610 21.56 -6.97 19.93
CA ALA A 610 22.99 -6.74 20.11
C ALA A 610 23.45 -7.08 21.53
N ALA A 611 22.65 -6.73 22.55
CA ALA A 611 22.90 -7.08 23.94
C ALA A 611 22.90 -8.60 24.14
N TYR A 612 21.94 -9.32 23.54
CA TYR A 612 21.90 -10.77 23.51
C TYR A 612 23.20 -11.38 23.00
N GLU A 613 23.66 -10.94 21.81
CA GLU A 613 24.86 -11.47 21.18
C GLU A 613 26.12 -11.19 22.03
N LYS A 614 26.22 -10.00 22.62
CA LYS A 614 27.35 -9.62 23.49
C LYS A 614 27.38 -10.41 24.80
N GLN A 615 26.23 -10.52 25.47
CA GLN A 615 26.13 -11.13 26.80
C GLN A 615 26.10 -12.66 26.74
N TYR A 616 25.41 -13.23 25.75
CA TYR A 616 25.15 -14.66 25.64
C TYR A 616 25.85 -15.35 24.47
N GLY A 617 26.66 -14.64 23.67
CA GLY A 617 27.42 -15.21 22.57
C GLY A 617 28.34 -16.38 22.97
N TYR A 618 28.79 -16.44 24.24
CA TYR A 618 29.57 -17.57 24.76
C TYR A 618 28.77 -18.89 24.78
N LEU A 619 27.43 -18.84 24.86
CA LEU A 619 26.57 -20.03 24.84
C LEU A 619 26.63 -20.76 23.50
N LYS A 620 26.98 -20.07 22.41
CA LYS A 620 27.16 -20.66 21.08
C LYS A 620 28.14 -21.83 21.06
N TYR A 621 29.15 -21.81 21.94
CA TYR A 621 30.18 -22.84 22.06
C TYR A 621 30.06 -23.67 23.35
N LYS A 622 29.08 -23.36 24.21
CA LYS A 622 28.83 -24.12 25.44
C LYS A 622 28.00 -25.35 25.12
N ALA A 623 28.41 -26.51 25.64
CA ALA A 623 27.66 -27.74 25.46
C ALA A 623 26.26 -27.62 26.11
N GLN A 624 25.22 -27.98 25.36
CA GLN A 624 23.83 -28.04 25.80
C GLN A 624 23.21 -29.35 25.33
N PRO A 625 22.29 -29.93 26.10
CA PRO A 625 21.59 -31.14 25.68
C PRO A 625 20.62 -30.82 24.54
N LYS A 626 20.27 -31.84 23.77
CA LYS A 626 19.35 -31.73 22.63
C LYS A 626 18.08 -32.53 22.88
N TYR A 627 16.99 -32.08 22.26
CA TYR A 627 15.72 -32.82 22.20
C TYR A 627 15.90 -34.17 21.49
N GLU A 628 15.45 -35.26 22.11
CA GLU A 628 15.43 -36.62 21.54
C GLU A 628 13.99 -37.11 21.37
N HIS A 629 13.16 -36.94 22.40
CA HIS A 629 11.77 -37.37 22.41
C HIS A 629 10.87 -36.34 23.14
N ILE A 630 9.65 -36.10 22.64
CA ILE A 630 8.71 -35.16 23.25
C ILE A 630 7.30 -35.78 23.28
N ASP A 631 6.77 -35.96 24.48
CA ASP A 631 5.36 -36.27 24.72
C ASP A 631 4.64 -35.01 25.20
N LEU A 632 3.85 -34.41 24.30
CA LEU A 632 3.18 -33.13 24.52
C LEU A 632 1.67 -33.33 24.66
N VAL A 633 1.11 -32.80 25.75
CA VAL A 633 -0.33 -32.61 25.93
C VAL A 633 -0.62 -31.12 25.88
N PHE A 634 -1.50 -30.71 24.96
CA PHE A 634 -1.68 -29.32 24.59
C PHE A 634 -3.17 -28.96 24.51
N ASP A 635 -3.62 -28.03 25.34
CA ASP A 635 -5.00 -27.56 25.38
C ASP A 635 -5.09 -26.13 24.82
N PHE A 636 -5.61 -26.00 23.59
CA PHE A 636 -5.91 -24.72 22.96
C PHE A 636 -7.24 -24.15 23.47
N TYR A 637 -7.23 -22.87 23.83
CA TYR A 637 -8.41 -22.05 24.11
C TYR A 637 -8.45 -20.83 23.17
N PRO A 638 -8.79 -21.02 21.89
CA PRO A 638 -8.74 -19.98 20.85
C PRO A 638 -9.49 -18.70 21.22
N LYS A 639 -10.72 -18.84 21.75
CA LYS A 639 -11.56 -17.70 22.17
C LYS A 639 -10.94 -16.83 23.26
N GLN A 640 -10.10 -17.41 24.12
CA GLN A 640 -9.41 -16.72 25.21
C GLN A 640 -7.98 -16.31 24.82
N ARG A 641 -7.56 -16.59 23.58
CA ARG A 641 -6.18 -16.46 23.11
C ARG A 641 -5.16 -17.07 24.09
N LYS A 642 -5.48 -18.28 24.58
CA LYS A 642 -4.72 -18.98 25.62
C LYS A 642 -4.45 -20.43 25.23
N ALA A 643 -3.30 -20.94 25.63
CA ALA A 643 -2.94 -22.35 25.57
C ALA A 643 -2.34 -22.82 26.89
N ILE A 644 -2.73 -24.00 27.35
CA ILE A 644 -2.17 -24.65 28.54
C ILE A 644 -1.57 -25.96 28.07
N TYR A 645 -0.33 -26.24 28.44
CA TYR A 645 0.35 -27.43 27.96
C TYR A 645 1.32 -28.01 28.99
N SER A 646 1.50 -29.31 28.87
CA SER A 646 2.50 -30.07 29.60
C SER A 646 3.29 -30.93 28.65
N ALA A 647 4.61 -30.94 28.79
CA ALA A 647 5.51 -31.73 27.97
C ALA A 647 6.41 -32.61 28.86
N GLN A 648 6.50 -33.88 28.51
CA GLN A 648 7.53 -34.77 29.01
C GLN A 648 8.59 -34.92 27.92
N ILE A 649 9.80 -34.46 28.21
CA ILE A 649 10.86 -34.27 27.23
C ILE A 649 12.06 -35.14 27.61
N SER A 650 12.48 -36.03 26.72
CA SER A 650 13.79 -36.70 26.82
C SER A 650 14.85 -35.82 26.17
N LEU A 651 15.84 -35.42 26.97
CA LEU A 651 17.01 -34.69 26.51
C LEU A 651 18.24 -35.61 26.52
N ILE A 652 19.07 -35.51 25.49
CA ILE A 652 20.31 -36.27 25.34
C ILE A 652 21.53 -35.33 25.19
N ASN A 653 22.65 -35.69 25.82
CA ASN A 653 23.89 -34.95 25.70
C ASN A 653 24.76 -35.54 24.59
N ASN A 654 24.57 -35.08 23.36
CA ASN A 654 25.36 -35.49 22.19
C ASN A 654 26.76 -34.83 22.15
N SER A 655 27.15 -34.10 23.19
CA SER A 655 28.45 -33.44 23.25
C SER A 655 29.49 -34.30 23.97
N LYS A 656 30.77 -34.07 23.67
CA LYS A 656 31.89 -34.74 24.36
C LYS A 656 32.17 -34.18 25.76
N LYS A 657 31.42 -33.17 26.21
CA LYS A 657 31.63 -32.48 27.50
C LYS A 657 30.43 -32.73 28.43
N PRO A 658 30.65 -32.79 29.75
CA PRO A 658 29.54 -32.87 30.69
C PRO A 658 28.76 -31.55 30.72
N VAL A 659 27.44 -31.63 30.90
CA VAL A 659 26.56 -30.46 31.05
C VAL A 659 26.00 -30.39 32.47
N ASP A 660 26.09 -29.23 33.10
CA ASP A 660 25.60 -28.98 34.45
C ASP A 660 24.48 -27.94 34.53
N THR A 661 24.29 -27.17 33.46
CA THR A 661 23.36 -26.05 33.40
C THR A 661 22.55 -26.13 32.12
N LEU A 662 21.24 -26.02 32.23
CA LEU A 662 20.30 -25.94 31.12
C LEU A 662 19.90 -24.48 30.91
N PHE A 663 20.28 -23.91 29.77
CA PHE A 663 19.84 -22.56 29.38
C PHE A 663 18.59 -22.70 28.50
N CYS A 664 17.51 -22.03 28.88
CA CYS A 664 16.24 -22.08 28.20
C CYS A 664 15.87 -20.67 27.72
N ASN A 665 15.79 -20.48 26.41
CA ASN A 665 15.16 -19.30 25.82
C ASN A 665 13.67 -19.55 25.73
N TYR A 666 12.85 -18.63 26.22
CA TYR A 666 11.40 -18.71 26.12
C TYR A 666 10.87 -17.49 25.38
N LYS A 667 9.54 -17.39 25.24
CA LYS A 667 8.86 -16.22 24.71
C LYS A 667 8.22 -15.49 25.89
N SER A 668 8.29 -14.16 25.96
CA SER A 668 7.65 -13.33 27.00
C SER A 668 6.18 -13.68 27.28
N SER A 669 5.42 -14.10 26.26
CA SER A 669 4.01 -14.54 26.37
C SER A 669 3.80 -15.92 27.04
N VAL A 670 4.88 -16.64 27.36
CA VAL A 670 4.87 -17.96 28.00
C VAL A 670 5.24 -17.84 29.48
N SER A 671 4.34 -18.31 30.35
CA SER A 671 4.61 -18.49 31.77
C SER A 671 4.90 -19.96 32.08
N ILE A 672 6.13 -20.24 32.53
CA ILE A 672 6.54 -21.58 32.97
C ILE A 672 6.09 -21.76 34.43
N GLY A 673 5.11 -22.63 34.66
CA GLY A 673 4.59 -22.90 36.00
C GLY A 673 5.43 -23.92 36.77
N GLN A 674 6.00 -24.91 36.08
CA GLN A 674 6.79 -25.97 36.71
C GLN A 674 7.78 -26.56 35.70
N LEU A 675 9.03 -26.76 36.14
CA LEU A 675 10.05 -27.53 35.41
C LEU A 675 10.75 -28.48 36.39
N GLN A 676 10.67 -29.79 36.12
CA GLN A 676 11.33 -30.83 36.89
C GLN A 676 12.27 -31.64 36.02
N VAL A 677 13.40 -32.08 36.58
CA VAL A 677 14.35 -32.98 35.92
C VAL A 677 14.40 -34.29 36.72
N ASN A 678 14.09 -35.41 36.07
CA ASN A 678 13.99 -36.74 36.67
C ASN A 678 13.10 -36.75 37.94
N GLY A 679 11.95 -36.06 37.88
CA GLY A 679 11.01 -35.92 38.99
C GLY A 679 11.47 -35.04 40.16
N LYS A 680 12.61 -34.34 40.04
CA LYS A 680 13.11 -33.41 41.05
C LYS A 680 12.98 -31.97 40.58
N ASN A 681 12.60 -31.08 41.50
CA ASN A 681 12.62 -29.64 41.24
C ASN A 681 14.05 -29.18 40.94
N VAL A 682 14.17 -28.27 39.98
CA VAL A 682 15.45 -27.76 39.51
C VAL A 682 15.67 -26.38 40.09
N LYS A 683 16.89 -26.09 40.55
CA LYS A 683 17.23 -24.76 41.07
C LYS A 683 17.42 -23.79 39.92
N VAL A 684 16.72 -22.66 39.95
CA VAL A 684 16.96 -21.53 39.04
C VAL A 684 18.25 -20.84 39.46
N LEU A 685 19.21 -20.70 38.55
CA LEU A 685 20.46 -19.97 38.79
C LEU A 685 20.28 -18.48 38.57
N PHE A 686 19.66 -18.11 37.46
CA PHE A 686 19.27 -16.73 37.16
C PHE A 686 18.12 -16.72 36.14
N VAL A 687 17.42 -15.59 36.10
CA VAL A 687 16.39 -15.23 35.12
C VAL A 687 16.80 -13.90 34.52
N ASP A 688 16.89 -13.83 33.20
CA ASP A 688 17.05 -12.59 32.45
C ASP A 688 15.74 -12.33 31.69
N GLU A 689 14.86 -11.54 32.30
CA GLU A 689 13.55 -11.20 31.76
C GLU A 689 13.66 -10.34 30.50
N LYS A 690 14.71 -9.51 30.37
CA LYS A 690 14.91 -8.67 29.18
C LYS A 690 15.35 -9.44 27.95
N GLN A 691 15.89 -10.64 28.15
CA GLN A 691 16.43 -11.47 27.08
C GLN A 691 15.62 -12.76 26.91
N ASP A 692 14.55 -12.93 27.69
CA ASP A 692 13.75 -14.15 27.82
C ASP A 692 14.62 -15.41 28.00
N ILE A 693 15.57 -15.39 28.96
CA ILE A 693 16.45 -16.53 29.27
C ILE A 693 16.30 -16.95 30.74
N ILE A 694 16.17 -18.26 30.97
CA ILE A 694 16.27 -18.86 32.31
C ILE A 694 17.37 -19.91 32.32
N ALA A 695 18.25 -19.87 33.31
CA ALA A 695 19.26 -20.90 33.53
C ALA A 695 18.88 -21.80 34.72
N TYR A 696 18.77 -23.10 34.46
CA TYR A 696 18.45 -24.12 35.46
C TYR A 696 19.68 -24.98 35.78
N GLN A 697 19.98 -25.16 37.07
CA GLN A 697 21.07 -26.04 37.50
C GLN A 697 20.61 -27.50 37.53
N LEU A 698 21.20 -28.35 36.69
CA LEU A 698 20.86 -29.78 36.67
C LEU A 698 21.20 -30.45 38.01
N PRO A 699 20.29 -31.28 38.58
CA PRO A 699 20.53 -31.95 39.86
C PRO A 699 21.77 -32.85 39.87
N LYS A 700 22.11 -33.41 38.71
CA LYS A 700 23.34 -34.19 38.47
C LYS A 700 23.93 -33.76 37.14
N LYS A 701 25.26 -33.59 37.11
CA LYS A 701 25.98 -33.32 35.86
C LYS A 701 25.73 -34.44 34.86
N MET A 702 25.29 -34.07 33.68
CA MET A 702 24.94 -34.96 32.58
C MET A 702 26.21 -35.33 31.84
N ALA A 703 26.63 -36.60 31.94
CA ALA A 703 27.77 -37.12 31.19
C ALA A 703 27.46 -37.14 29.67
N PRO A 704 28.48 -37.23 28.80
CA PRO A 704 28.26 -37.52 27.37
C PRO A 704 27.35 -38.75 27.18
N GLU A 705 26.45 -38.70 26.21
CA GLU A 705 25.45 -39.74 25.88
C GLU A 705 24.42 -40.05 26.99
N ALA A 706 24.48 -39.36 28.14
CA ALA A 706 23.47 -39.50 29.17
C ALA A 706 22.13 -38.94 28.71
N ARG A 707 21.04 -39.45 29.28
CA ARG A 707 19.67 -38.96 29.06
C ARG A 707 19.08 -38.46 30.37
N ILE A 708 18.28 -37.40 30.26
CA ILE A 708 17.47 -36.89 31.37
C ILE A 708 16.04 -36.68 30.88
N LEU A 709 15.08 -36.85 31.78
CA LEU A 709 13.68 -36.60 31.53
C LEU A 709 13.29 -35.27 32.17
N VAL A 710 12.66 -34.40 31.40
CA VAL A 710 12.21 -33.07 31.83
C VAL A 710 10.70 -33.00 31.75
N ASP A 711 10.05 -32.75 32.88
CA ASP A 711 8.61 -32.49 32.94
C ASP A 711 8.38 -30.97 33.00
N LEU A 712 7.75 -30.43 31.96
CA LEU A 712 7.44 -29.01 31.80
C LEU A 712 5.93 -28.80 31.87
N LYS A 713 5.48 -27.82 32.65
CA LYS A 713 4.11 -27.28 32.59
C LYS A 713 4.16 -25.79 32.37
N ALA A 714 3.47 -25.32 31.34
CA ALA A 714 3.48 -23.92 30.97
C ALA A 714 2.12 -23.47 30.43
N THR A 715 1.92 -22.16 30.43
CA THR A 715 0.73 -21.51 29.89
C THR A 715 1.18 -20.36 29.01
N LYS A 716 0.68 -20.33 27.77
CA LYS A 716 0.83 -19.20 26.86
C LYS A 716 -0.47 -18.43 26.78
N ALA A 717 -0.45 -17.10 26.88
CA ALA A 717 -1.64 -16.30 26.73
C ALA A 717 -1.33 -14.93 26.14
N TYR A 718 -2.12 -14.51 25.16
CA TYR A 718 -2.08 -13.16 24.63
C TYR A 718 -3.17 -12.31 25.27
N LYS A 719 -2.83 -11.07 25.61
CA LYS A 719 -3.74 -10.05 26.14
C LYS A 719 -3.55 -8.77 25.33
N GLY A 720 -4.51 -7.86 25.40
CA GLY A 720 -4.38 -6.53 24.78
C GLY A 720 -4.47 -6.53 23.25
N PHE A 721 -3.98 -5.44 22.64
CA PHE A 721 -4.05 -5.19 21.20
C PHE A 721 -2.68 -5.31 20.55
N THR A 722 -2.59 -6.14 19.52
CA THR A 722 -1.42 -6.22 18.63
C THR A 722 -1.40 -5.06 17.65
N GLN A 723 -0.21 -4.59 17.23
CA GLN A 723 -0.03 -3.59 16.18
C GLN A 723 0.27 -4.22 14.80
N SER A 724 -0.15 -3.55 13.72
CA SER A 724 0.15 -3.98 12.34
C SER A 724 1.65 -3.93 12.07
N GLY A 725 2.18 -4.88 11.30
CA GLY A 725 3.59 -4.93 10.91
C GLY A 725 4.50 -5.71 11.87
N GLU A 726 3.99 -6.15 13.02
CA GLU A 726 4.65 -7.11 13.92
C GLU A 726 4.15 -8.55 13.70
N GLU A 727 4.73 -9.55 14.39
CA GLU A 727 4.24 -10.94 14.33
C GLU A 727 2.73 -10.99 14.66
N PRO A 728 1.88 -11.50 13.75
CA PRO A 728 0.42 -11.50 13.90
C PRO A 728 -0.09 -12.42 15.02
N GLN A 729 0.80 -12.97 15.86
CA GLN A 729 0.50 -13.94 16.93
C GLN A 729 -0.35 -15.11 16.39
N ALA A 730 0.04 -15.60 15.21
CA ALA A 730 -0.69 -16.60 14.42
C ALA A 730 -0.77 -17.97 15.12
N ASP A 731 0.12 -18.22 16.08
CA ASP A 731 0.16 -19.42 16.89
C ASP A 731 -1.07 -19.58 17.80
N ILE A 732 -1.75 -18.49 18.18
CA ILE A 732 -3.05 -18.52 18.89
C ILE A 732 -4.02 -17.46 18.35
N MET A 733 -4.74 -17.82 17.29
CA MET A 733 -5.84 -17.04 16.70
C MET A 733 -7.21 -17.52 17.19
N TYR A 734 -8.28 -16.76 16.88
CA TYR A 734 -9.65 -17.21 17.13
C TYR A 734 -10.07 -18.38 16.25
N ASN A 735 -9.60 -18.41 15.01
CA ASN A 735 -9.73 -19.50 14.05
C ASN A 735 -8.47 -19.54 13.17
N GLY A 736 -8.00 -20.73 12.82
CA GLY A 736 -6.80 -20.89 11.99
C GLY A 736 -5.49 -20.65 12.73
N SER A 737 -5.43 -20.96 14.04
CA SER A 737 -4.16 -20.95 14.77
C SER A 737 -3.17 -21.85 14.08
N PHE A 738 -1.95 -21.37 13.85
CA PHE A 738 -0.85 -22.13 13.27
C PHE A 738 0.47 -21.57 13.79
N GLY A 739 1.21 -22.38 14.54
CA GLY A 739 2.43 -21.94 15.20
C GLY A 739 3.48 -23.04 15.24
N ASN A 740 4.75 -22.63 15.19
CA ASN A 740 5.85 -23.55 15.40
C ASN A 740 5.89 -24.02 16.87
N ILE A 741 6.36 -25.22 17.14
CA ILE A 741 6.54 -25.74 18.49
C ILE A 741 7.49 -24.88 19.33
N HIS A 742 8.46 -24.21 18.69
CA HIS A 742 9.38 -23.24 19.30
C HIS A 742 8.69 -21.97 19.83
N GLU A 743 7.42 -21.76 19.48
CA GLU A 743 6.59 -20.70 20.09
C GLU A 743 6.05 -21.09 21.47
N PHE A 744 6.17 -22.36 21.86
CA PHE A 744 5.65 -22.91 23.11
C PHE A 744 6.74 -23.57 23.96
N LEU A 745 7.62 -24.37 23.35
CA LEU A 745 8.73 -25.01 24.04
C LEU A 745 9.97 -24.11 24.03
N PRO A 746 10.79 -24.14 25.10
CA PRO A 746 11.98 -23.32 25.14
C PRO A 746 13.05 -23.82 24.16
N VAL A 747 13.73 -22.89 23.51
CA VAL A 747 14.92 -23.18 22.69
C VAL A 747 16.13 -23.34 23.62
N LEU A 748 16.78 -24.50 23.58
CA LEU A 748 17.87 -24.82 24.51
C LEU A 748 19.19 -24.24 24.04
N GLY A 749 19.89 -23.54 24.94
CA GLY A 749 21.21 -22.98 24.68
C GLY A 749 21.17 -21.61 24.01
N TYR A 750 21.90 -21.49 22.91
CA TYR A 750 21.98 -20.24 22.16
C TYR A 750 21.01 -20.28 20.98
N ASP A 751 20.07 -19.34 20.95
CA ASP A 751 19.17 -19.11 19.82
C ASP A 751 19.78 -18.11 18.82
N PRO A 752 20.19 -18.54 17.61
CA PRO A 752 20.69 -17.64 16.58
C PRO A 752 19.63 -16.70 16.00
N LYS A 753 18.33 -16.95 16.23
CA LYS A 753 17.25 -16.09 15.74
C LYS A 753 17.22 -14.74 16.45
N LYS A 754 17.81 -14.65 17.65
CA LYS A 754 17.98 -13.41 18.43
C LYS A 754 19.25 -12.61 18.06
N GLU A 755 20.07 -13.07 17.11
CA GLU A 755 21.24 -12.32 16.63
C GLU A 755 20.82 -11.12 15.76
N LEU A 756 21.51 -9.99 15.91
CA LEU A 756 21.33 -8.81 15.06
C LEU A 756 21.88 -9.09 13.67
N LYS A 757 21.01 -9.14 12.66
CA LYS A 757 21.39 -9.59 11.30
C LYS A 757 21.90 -8.47 10.39
N GLU A 758 21.47 -7.24 10.61
CA GLU A 758 21.76 -6.13 9.71
C GLU A 758 23.13 -5.51 9.96
N ASN A 759 23.99 -5.50 8.93
CA ASN A 759 25.37 -5.05 9.08
C ASN A 759 25.50 -3.57 9.42
N ARG A 760 24.56 -2.72 8.98
CA ARG A 760 24.53 -1.30 9.33
C ARG A 760 24.31 -1.14 10.84
N SER A 761 23.24 -1.74 11.35
CA SER A 761 22.90 -1.72 12.78
C SER A 761 23.98 -2.39 13.63
N ARG A 762 24.64 -3.44 13.11
CA ARG A 762 25.81 -4.04 13.78
C ARG A 762 26.95 -3.06 13.95
N LEU A 763 27.27 -2.23 12.95
CA LEU A 763 28.29 -1.19 13.10
C LEU A 763 27.91 -0.17 14.17
N ASP A 764 26.66 0.30 14.15
CA ASP A 764 26.14 1.26 15.13
C ASP A 764 26.20 0.68 16.56
N GLN A 765 25.99 -0.63 16.68
CA GLN A 765 26.08 -1.39 17.93
C GLN A 765 27.49 -1.91 18.27
N ASN A 766 28.54 -1.53 17.52
CA ASN A 766 29.93 -1.99 17.69
C ASN A 766 30.11 -3.51 17.63
N LEU A 767 29.33 -4.19 16.79
CA LEU A 767 29.43 -5.61 16.50
C LEU A 767 30.22 -5.88 15.19
N PRO A 768 30.94 -7.00 15.10
CA PRO A 768 31.66 -7.35 13.88
C PRO A 768 30.68 -7.61 12.73
N LEU A 769 31.02 -7.13 11.54
CA LEU A 769 30.23 -7.34 10.33
C LEU A 769 30.09 -8.83 9.98
N LEU A 770 28.86 -9.25 9.67
CA LEU A 770 28.57 -10.56 9.10
C LEU A 770 28.98 -10.57 7.62
N LYS A 771 29.96 -11.39 7.28
CA LYS A 771 30.35 -11.63 5.87
C LYS A 771 29.35 -12.49 5.11
N SER A 772 28.56 -13.29 5.83
CA SER A 772 27.55 -14.20 5.31
C SER A 772 26.50 -14.44 6.40
N ARG A 773 25.24 -14.59 5.98
CA ARG A 773 24.12 -15.00 6.86
C ARG A 773 24.10 -16.51 7.12
N MET A 774 24.84 -17.27 6.32
CA MET A 774 25.03 -18.70 6.48
C MET A 774 26.45 -18.98 6.97
N ALA A 775 26.59 -20.01 7.81
CA ALA A 775 27.89 -20.50 8.22
C ALA A 775 28.68 -21.01 7.00
N LYS A 776 30.01 -20.93 7.07
CA LYS A 776 30.87 -21.51 6.03
C LYS A 776 30.67 -23.01 6.00
N THR A 777 30.73 -23.58 4.80
CA THR A 777 30.67 -25.05 4.65
C THR A 777 31.81 -25.73 5.39
N THR A 778 32.91 -25.08 5.73
CA THR A 778 34.03 -25.65 6.51
C THR A 778 33.82 -25.61 8.03
N ASP A 779 32.75 -24.98 8.54
CA ASP A 779 32.48 -24.89 9.97
C ASP A 779 31.92 -26.23 10.51
N ILE A 780 32.77 -26.96 11.25
CA ILE A 780 32.46 -28.29 11.79
C ILE A 780 31.34 -28.24 12.83
N ASN A 781 31.22 -27.16 13.60
CA ASN A 781 30.18 -27.05 14.64
C ASN A 781 28.81 -26.89 13.99
N GLN A 782 28.73 -26.04 12.97
CA GLN A 782 27.49 -25.81 12.20
C GLN A 782 27.08 -27.03 11.36
N ARG A 783 28.02 -27.81 10.81
CA ARG A 783 27.71 -29.09 10.14
C ARG A 783 27.01 -30.11 11.04
N ASN A 784 27.19 -30.02 12.35
CA ASN A 784 26.58 -30.92 13.33
C ASN A 784 25.26 -30.37 13.91
N GLN A 785 24.77 -29.25 13.40
CA GLN A 785 23.48 -28.64 13.75
C GLN A 785 22.49 -28.83 12.61
N ASN A 786 21.20 -29.00 12.96
CA ASN A 786 20.14 -29.02 11.97
C ASN A 786 19.79 -27.57 11.58
N ILE A 787 19.53 -27.33 10.30
CA ILE A 787 19.17 -26.01 9.79
C ILE A 787 17.87 -25.45 10.41
N TYR A 788 16.97 -26.34 10.87
CA TYR A 788 15.70 -25.94 11.45
C TYR A 788 15.74 -25.69 12.96
N ALA A 789 16.67 -26.34 13.68
CA ALA A 789 16.77 -26.28 15.13
C ALA A 789 18.20 -26.60 15.60
N SER A 790 18.81 -25.68 16.35
CA SER A 790 20.15 -25.87 16.93
C SER A 790 20.14 -26.90 18.08
N ASP A 791 19.00 -27.05 18.73
CA ASP A 791 18.74 -27.84 19.93
C ASP A 791 18.02 -29.17 19.67
N GLY A 792 17.72 -29.51 18.41
CA GLY A 792 17.07 -30.77 18.04
C GLY A 792 17.50 -31.24 16.65
N ASN A 793 18.16 -32.39 16.57
CA ASN A 793 18.57 -32.94 15.27
C ASN A 793 17.38 -33.63 14.58
N PHE A 794 16.95 -34.76 15.14
CA PHE A 794 15.73 -35.44 14.75
C PHE A 794 15.02 -35.95 15.99
N VAL A 795 13.79 -35.48 16.18
CA VAL A 795 13.01 -35.71 17.38
C VAL A 795 11.89 -36.69 17.05
N THR A 796 11.54 -37.53 18.02
CA THR A 796 10.34 -38.39 17.98
C THR A 796 9.35 -37.92 19.02
N GLY A 797 8.08 -38.31 18.93
CA GLY A 797 7.15 -37.84 19.95
C GLY A 797 5.71 -38.24 19.75
N LYS A 798 4.91 -37.92 20.76
CA LYS A 798 3.46 -38.04 20.76
C LYS A 798 2.85 -36.69 21.13
N ILE A 799 1.94 -36.20 20.31
CA ILE A 799 1.30 -34.91 20.51
C ILE A 799 -0.20 -35.14 20.68
N THR A 800 -0.74 -34.82 21.84
CA THR A 800 -2.18 -34.83 22.10
C THR A 800 -2.66 -33.39 22.19
N ILE A 801 -3.50 -32.97 21.26
CA ILE A 801 -4.03 -31.62 21.21
C ILE A 801 -5.53 -31.65 21.48
N SER A 802 -6.00 -30.76 22.34
CA SER A 802 -7.41 -30.46 22.52
C SER A 802 -7.74 -29.04 22.09
N THR A 803 -8.89 -28.84 21.45
CA THR A 803 -9.37 -27.51 21.03
C THR A 803 -10.89 -27.42 21.13
N SER A 804 -11.47 -26.28 20.74
CA SER A 804 -12.92 -26.06 20.73
C SER A 804 -13.64 -27.10 19.85
N ALA A 805 -14.85 -27.54 20.23
CA ALA A 805 -15.59 -28.58 19.50
C ALA A 805 -15.83 -28.32 18.00
N ASN A 806 -15.86 -27.05 17.59
CA ASN A 806 -16.05 -26.61 16.21
C ASN A 806 -14.73 -26.45 15.44
N GLN A 807 -13.59 -26.75 16.06
CA GLN A 807 -12.29 -26.74 15.43
C GLN A 807 -11.68 -28.14 15.44
N VAL A 808 -10.78 -28.34 14.49
CA VAL A 808 -10.06 -29.57 14.28
C VAL A 808 -8.58 -29.26 14.52
N PRO A 809 -7.94 -29.88 15.53
CA PRO A 809 -6.52 -29.70 15.76
C PRO A 809 -5.71 -30.53 14.76
N ILE A 810 -4.56 -30.02 14.34
CA ILE A 810 -3.62 -30.68 13.43
C ILE A 810 -2.22 -30.58 14.02
N ALA A 811 -1.48 -31.69 13.97
CA ALA A 811 -0.09 -31.79 14.37
C ALA A 811 0.69 -32.67 13.39
N PRO A 812 2.03 -32.63 13.38
CA PRO A 812 2.82 -33.51 12.55
C PRO A 812 2.75 -34.96 13.04
N GLY A 813 2.95 -35.89 12.11
CA GLY A 813 2.92 -37.33 12.37
C GLY A 813 1.60 -38.01 11.97
N LYS A 814 1.48 -39.30 12.29
CA LYS A 814 0.30 -40.10 11.99
C LYS A 814 -0.75 -39.90 13.07
N MET A 815 -1.97 -39.53 12.68
CA MET A 815 -3.11 -39.47 13.60
C MET A 815 -3.44 -40.88 14.11
N ILE A 816 -3.46 -41.05 15.43
CA ILE A 816 -3.71 -42.33 16.11
C ILE A 816 -5.15 -42.41 16.60
N ARG A 817 -5.66 -41.31 17.15
CA ARG A 817 -6.94 -41.26 17.83
C ARG A 817 -7.56 -39.88 17.70
N GLU A 818 -8.87 -39.85 17.52
CA GLU A 818 -9.72 -38.68 17.66
C GLU A 818 -10.87 -39.01 18.61
N TRP A 819 -11.23 -38.07 19.49
CA TRP A 819 -12.44 -38.17 20.30
C TRP A 819 -12.98 -36.78 20.65
N LYS A 820 -14.24 -36.72 21.08
CA LYS A 820 -14.88 -35.51 21.58
C LYS A 820 -15.32 -35.73 23.01
N GLU A 821 -15.00 -34.78 23.87
CA GLU A 821 -15.30 -34.84 25.31
C GLU A 821 -15.44 -33.42 25.85
N ASN A 822 -16.38 -33.19 26.77
CA ASN A 822 -16.57 -31.88 27.43
C ASN A 822 -16.64 -30.68 26.47
N ASN A 823 -17.33 -30.85 25.33
CA ASN A 823 -17.44 -29.82 24.27
C ASN A 823 -16.09 -29.38 23.67
N ARG A 824 -15.12 -30.31 23.63
CA ARG A 824 -13.80 -30.13 23.01
C ARG A 824 -13.48 -31.30 22.08
N THR A 825 -12.70 -31.01 21.05
CA THR A 825 -12.17 -32.02 20.11
C THR A 825 -10.74 -32.34 20.49
N TYR A 826 -10.43 -33.62 20.61
CA TYR A 826 -9.10 -34.11 20.94
C TYR A 826 -8.55 -34.95 19.80
N ARG A 827 -7.27 -34.75 19.46
CA ARG A 827 -6.54 -35.64 18.56
C ARG A 827 -5.16 -35.94 19.08
N THR A 828 -4.75 -37.19 18.88
CA THR A 828 -3.40 -37.65 19.19
C THR A 828 -2.66 -38.02 17.91
N TYR A 829 -1.48 -37.47 17.75
CA TYR A 829 -0.56 -37.73 16.65
C TYR A 829 0.71 -38.40 17.18
N SER A 830 1.27 -39.34 16.41
CA SER A 830 2.58 -39.95 16.71
C SER A 830 3.56 -39.72 15.58
N ILE A 831 4.75 -39.29 15.98
CA ILE A 831 5.94 -39.11 15.15
C ILE A 831 6.88 -40.25 15.51
N ALA A 832 6.58 -41.44 14.99
CA ALA A 832 7.30 -42.67 15.30
C ALA A 832 8.71 -42.73 14.66
N LYS A 833 8.94 -41.98 13.58
CA LYS A 833 10.25 -41.86 12.92
C LYS A 833 10.90 -40.54 13.30
N HIS A 834 12.21 -40.58 13.52
CA HIS A 834 13.06 -39.40 13.70
C HIS A 834 12.80 -38.36 12.60
N ALA A 835 12.23 -37.21 12.97
CA ALA A 835 11.87 -36.13 12.05
C ALA A 835 12.57 -34.82 12.46
N PRO A 836 12.91 -33.93 11.51
CA PRO A 836 13.47 -32.62 11.84
C PRO A 836 12.59 -31.86 12.84
N PHE A 837 13.20 -31.15 13.78
CA PHE A 837 12.48 -30.46 14.85
C PHE A 837 11.96 -29.08 14.40
N ASN A 838 11.05 -29.12 13.43
CA ASN A 838 10.34 -27.96 12.88
C ASN A 838 8.84 -28.22 12.87
N TRP A 839 8.31 -28.63 14.01
CA TRP A 839 6.93 -29.10 14.11
C TRP A 839 5.98 -27.91 14.23
N CYS A 840 4.94 -27.88 13.40
CA CYS A 840 3.90 -26.85 13.50
C CYS A 840 2.60 -27.45 14.04
N LEU A 841 2.01 -26.77 15.02
CA LEU A 841 0.72 -27.11 15.60
C LEU A 841 -0.33 -26.18 15.01
N GLY A 842 -1.50 -26.72 14.68
CA GLY A 842 -2.59 -25.94 14.12
C GLY A 842 -3.95 -26.28 14.73
N SER A 843 -4.88 -25.33 14.66
CA SER A 843 -6.27 -25.52 15.03
C SER A 843 -7.16 -24.57 14.23
N GLY A 844 -8.13 -25.12 13.51
CA GLY A 844 -9.06 -24.32 12.72
C GLY A 844 -10.32 -25.07 12.35
N ASN A 845 -11.30 -24.34 11.81
CA ASN A 845 -12.51 -24.92 11.26
C ASN A 845 -12.23 -25.49 9.86
N TYR A 846 -11.66 -26.69 9.82
CA TYR A 846 -11.33 -27.38 8.58
C TYR A 846 -12.51 -28.25 8.10
N LYS A 847 -12.72 -28.29 6.79
CA LYS A 847 -13.53 -29.34 6.14
C LYS A 847 -12.59 -30.43 5.63
N GLU A 848 -12.83 -31.67 6.02
CA GLU A 848 -12.06 -32.81 5.52
C GLU A 848 -12.66 -33.28 4.19
N TYR A 849 -11.85 -33.27 3.13
CA TYR A 849 -12.21 -33.83 1.84
C TYR A 849 -11.33 -35.04 1.56
N SER A 850 -11.92 -36.24 1.64
CA SER A 850 -11.25 -37.49 1.27
C SER A 850 -11.59 -37.83 -0.18
N SER A 851 -10.68 -37.53 -1.12
CA SER A 851 -10.80 -38.02 -2.48
C SER A 851 -10.34 -39.48 -2.51
N LYS A 852 -11.22 -40.42 -2.86
CA LYS A 852 -10.91 -41.85 -2.89
C LYS A 852 -10.01 -42.30 -4.05
N ASN A 853 -9.55 -41.41 -4.94
CA ASN A 853 -8.77 -41.78 -6.13
C ASN A 853 -7.75 -40.70 -6.51
N GLN A 854 -6.52 -40.78 -5.99
CA GLN A 854 -5.34 -40.32 -6.69
C GLN A 854 -4.20 -41.29 -6.36
N GLU A 855 -4.04 -42.31 -7.21
CA GLU A 855 -2.76 -43.00 -7.36
C GLU A 855 -1.69 -41.94 -7.57
N THR A 856 -0.68 -41.98 -6.71
CA THR A 856 0.52 -41.17 -6.75
C THR A 856 1.23 -41.36 -8.10
N LYS A 857 0.93 -40.50 -9.08
CA LYS A 857 1.88 -40.25 -10.16
C LYS A 857 3.13 -39.67 -9.49
N LYS A 858 4.18 -40.50 -9.40
CA LYS A 858 5.52 -40.08 -8.99
C LYS A 858 5.91 -38.81 -9.78
N PRO A 859 6.46 -37.78 -9.14
CA PRO A 859 7.08 -36.67 -9.87
C PRO A 859 8.24 -37.24 -10.71
N ARG A 860 8.30 -36.84 -11.98
CA ARG A 860 9.48 -37.01 -12.84
C ARG A 860 10.43 -35.85 -12.62
#